data_AF-M4E6L4-F1
#
_entry.id   AF-M4E6L4-F1
#
_cell.length_a   1.000
_cell.length_b   1.000
_cell.length_c   1.000
_cell.angle_alpha   90.00
_cell.angle_beta   90.00
_cell.angle_gamma   90.00
#
_symmetry.space_group_name_H-M   'P 1'
#
loop_
_entity.id
_entity.type
_entity.pdbx_description
1 polymer ?
#
loop_
_entity_poly.entity_id
_entity_poly.type
_entity_poly.pdbx_seq_one_letter_code
_entity_poly.pdbx_strand_id
1 'polypeptide(L)'
;MGSELRLVLIISFVSVLVFSTSSSPLPRFPRQNRARIQLFGEDRNDYQYETKYFSQQLDHFSFADLPKFSQRYLINSAHWTGASELGPIFLYCGNEGDIEWFATNSGFIWEIAPKFGALLVFPEHRYYGESMPYGSREEAYKNATTLSYLTTEQALADFAVFVTDLKRNLSAEASPVVLFGGSYGGMLAAWMRLKYPHIAIGALASSAPILQFEDIVPPQTFYDIVSNDFKRESSSCFNTIKNSWDAIIAEGQKANGLQQLSKTFHFCRALNSTNDLSDWLDSAYSYLAMVDYPYPADFMMPLPGHPIKEVCRKIDGASSDASILERIYAGVSVYYNYTGKVGCFELDDDPHGLDGWNWQACTEMVMPMSSSQKNSMFTAYDFNYSSYKEDCWNTFRVNPRPRWVTTELGGHDIETTLKSFGSNIIFSNGLLDPWSGGSVLKNLSSTIVALVTKEGGHHLDLRPSTPEDPKWLVEQREAEIGLIQGWIRTYRLEKEAQFPLLKRSWESSLLEKEQELLVVEEKIASKESKVLANREVILRKRKSDVEGELESKCKLAENEIESKRRVWELREVDIKQREDLVGEKEHDLEVQSRKLAEKEKNLTERSYRLDEKEKHLNATEEDINRKTNLLENEKERLRKLDLDLQQTLVSLEDKRKRVDSATEKLEALKNETSELFILEMKLKEELDDMRGQKLELLAEADRIKVEKAKFEAEWKHIDVKREELRKEVEYITRQREAFSTVISSPQNVPEDKHELPSNQTQAPPSVMVVLSEMVKITKVTYETEFINKVSNIECSDDPSEAGTKMVEEKKQDSDCNETGIKEKDSDDGGIVT
;
A
#
# COMPACT_ATOMS: atom_id res chain seq x y z
N MET A 1 -3.51 -42.39 43.77
CA MET A 1 -4.49 -41.54 43.06
C MET A 1 -3.69 -40.63 42.13
N GLY A 2 -3.45 -40.95 40.86
CA GLY A 2 -4.05 -41.96 39.99
C GLY A 2 -5.42 -41.52 39.44
N SER A 3 -5.72 -41.55 38.15
CA SER A 3 -4.90 -41.76 36.93
C SER A 3 -5.85 -41.85 35.72
N GLU A 4 -5.70 -40.94 34.74
CA GLU A 4 -6.03 -41.14 33.30
C GLU A 4 -7.53 -41.37 32.91
N LEU A 5 -7.98 -41.30 31.64
CA LEU A 5 -7.30 -41.11 30.33
C LEU A 5 -8.11 -40.14 29.40
N ARG A 6 -7.87 -40.14 28.08
CA ARG A 6 -8.25 -39.11 27.07
C ARG A 6 -9.14 -39.66 25.93
N LEU A 7 -9.88 -38.77 25.23
CA LEU A 7 -9.98 -38.57 23.75
C LEU A 7 -11.05 -37.48 23.50
N VAL A 8 -10.81 -36.30 22.92
CA VAL A 8 -10.33 -35.89 21.56
C VAL A 8 -11.34 -36.13 20.43
N LEU A 9 -11.91 -35.03 19.90
CA LEU A 9 -12.09 -34.79 18.46
C LEU A 9 -12.23 -33.28 18.17
N ILE A 10 -12.14 -32.87 16.91
CA ILE A 10 -11.77 -31.51 16.47
C ILE A 10 -12.83 -30.90 15.53
N ILE A 11 -13.24 -29.65 15.78
CA ILE A 11 -13.63 -28.68 14.73
C ILE A 11 -13.05 -27.30 15.11
N SER A 12 -12.20 -26.75 14.25
CA SER A 12 -11.62 -25.41 14.42
C SER A 12 -12.49 -24.35 13.73
N PHE A 13 -13.09 -23.44 14.48
CA PHE A 13 -13.68 -22.22 13.93
C PHE A 13 -12.60 -21.15 13.74
N VAL A 14 -11.98 -21.13 12.55
CA VAL A 14 -11.09 -20.03 12.15
C VAL A 14 -11.94 -18.92 11.55
N SER A 15 -12.41 -18.00 12.39
CA SER A 15 -13.01 -16.74 11.96
C SER A 15 -11.93 -15.85 11.35
N VAL A 16 -11.77 -15.91 10.02
CA VAL A 16 -10.85 -15.03 9.28
C VAL A 16 -11.41 -13.61 9.29
N LEU A 17 -11.09 -12.87 10.35
CA LEU A 17 -11.12 -11.40 10.31
C LEU A 17 -10.03 -10.97 9.33
N VAL A 18 -10.44 -10.57 8.14
CA VAL A 18 -9.58 -9.87 7.19
C VAL A 18 -9.31 -8.48 7.76
N PHE A 19 -8.30 -8.38 8.62
CA PHE A 19 -7.63 -7.12 8.87
C PHE A 19 -6.94 -6.72 7.58
N SER A 20 -7.58 -5.84 6.81
CA SER A 20 -6.94 -5.14 5.70
C SER A 20 -5.78 -4.32 6.28
N THR A 21 -4.57 -4.85 6.17
CA THR A 21 -3.35 -4.15 6.56
C THR A 21 -3.19 -2.95 5.64
N SER A 22 -3.55 -1.76 6.13
CA SER A 22 -3.38 -0.50 5.43
C SER A 22 -1.90 -0.13 5.36
N SER A 23 -1.18 -0.73 4.41
CA SER A 23 0.09 -0.22 3.93
C SER A 23 -0.19 1.12 3.26
N SER A 24 0.11 2.21 3.97
CA SER A 24 0.30 3.51 3.32
C SER A 24 1.50 3.34 2.37
N PRO A 25 1.40 3.70 1.08
CA PRO A 25 2.54 3.66 0.19
C PRO A 25 3.60 4.68 0.65
N LEU A 26 4.78 4.63 0.04
CA LEU A 26 5.67 5.80 -0.03
C LEU A 26 4.86 7.06 -0.41
N PRO A 27 5.19 8.25 0.13
CA PRO A 27 4.74 9.52 -0.44
C PRO A 27 5.18 9.58 -1.92
N ARG A 28 4.26 9.23 -2.82
CA ARG A 28 4.53 9.16 -4.26
C ARG A 28 4.43 10.57 -4.82
N PHE A 29 5.57 11.14 -5.19
CA PHE A 29 5.60 12.42 -5.90
C PHE A 29 4.84 12.25 -7.23
N PRO A 30 3.75 13.00 -7.47
CA PRO A 30 2.83 12.67 -8.56
C PRO A 30 3.29 13.18 -9.93
N ARG A 31 2.84 12.51 -11.01
CA ARG A 31 3.44 12.68 -12.33
C ARG A 31 2.76 13.77 -13.17
N GLN A 32 3.53 14.81 -13.48
CA GLN A 32 3.17 16.04 -14.19
C GLN A 32 2.21 15.93 -15.40
N ASN A 33 1.35 16.94 -15.54
CA ASN A 33 0.84 17.44 -16.83
C ASN A 33 1.30 18.90 -17.07
N ARG A 34 1.96 19.19 -18.19
CA ARG A 34 3.00 20.26 -18.31
C ARG A 34 2.50 21.70 -18.54
N ALA A 35 1.42 22.12 -17.88
CA ALA A 35 0.62 23.28 -18.31
C ALA A 35 0.36 24.40 -17.28
N ARG A 36 1.28 24.71 -16.35
CA ARG A 36 1.05 25.81 -15.37
C ARG A 36 2.24 26.68 -14.90
N ILE A 37 3.48 26.43 -15.34
CA ILE A 37 4.68 27.18 -14.90
C ILE A 37 4.78 28.56 -15.60
N GLN A 38 3.78 29.43 -15.43
CA GLN A 38 3.75 30.77 -16.05
C GLN A 38 2.86 31.81 -15.36
N LEU A 39 2.60 31.69 -14.05
CA LEU A 39 1.60 32.54 -13.35
C LEU A 39 2.01 33.15 -11.99
N PHE A 40 3.29 33.06 -11.60
CA PHE A 40 3.82 33.73 -10.40
C PHE A 40 5.16 34.42 -10.68
N GLY A 41 5.06 35.72 -10.98
CA GLY A 41 6.18 36.62 -11.22
C GLY A 41 5.75 38.08 -11.07
N GLU A 42 5.91 38.59 -9.85
CA GLU A 42 5.97 40.01 -9.44
C GLU A 42 6.66 39.97 -8.05
N ASP A 43 7.64 40.84 -7.82
CA ASP A 43 8.57 40.81 -6.66
C ASP A 43 9.33 39.49 -6.41
N ARG A 44 10.07 39.01 -7.42
CA ARG A 44 11.24 38.15 -7.18
C ARG A 44 12.47 39.02 -6.88
N ASN A 45 13.29 38.61 -5.91
CA ASN A 45 14.69 39.04 -5.85
C ASN A 45 15.44 38.34 -7.00
N ASP A 46 15.46 38.97 -8.18
CA ASP A 46 16.18 38.47 -9.36
C ASP A 46 17.71 38.58 -9.16
N TYR A 47 18.26 37.62 -8.41
CA TYR A 47 19.69 37.41 -8.28
C TYR A 47 20.31 37.31 -9.67
N GLN A 48 21.29 38.16 -9.96
CA GLN A 48 21.93 38.19 -11.28
C GLN A 48 22.83 36.95 -11.43
N TYR A 49 22.57 36.09 -12.41
CA TYR A 49 23.44 34.97 -12.77
C TYR A 49 23.46 34.69 -14.27
N GLU A 50 24.51 34.01 -14.72
CA GLU A 50 24.58 33.44 -16.06
C GLU A 50 24.24 31.94 -15.98
N THR A 51 23.16 31.52 -16.63
CA THR A 51 22.83 30.09 -16.82
C THR A 51 23.75 29.49 -17.88
N LYS A 52 24.46 28.42 -17.52
CA LYS A 52 25.44 27.73 -18.37
C LYS A 52 25.28 26.21 -18.28
N TYR A 53 26.03 25.51 -19.12
CA TYR A 53 25.98 24.05 -19.22
C TYR A 53 27.40 23.45 -19.23
N PHE A 54 27.55 22.30 -18.57
CA PHE A 54 28.77 21.50 -18.54
C PHE A 54 28.56 20.16 -19.24
N SER A 55 29.54 19.71 -20.03
CA SER A 55 29.47 18.45 -20.80
C SER A 55 29.90 17.27 -19.93
N GLN A 56 28.93 16.77 -19.18
CA GLN A 56 29.11 15.83 -18.07
C GLN A 56 29.13 14.36 -18.52
N GLN A 57 29.85 13.52 -17.79
CA GLN A 57 29.87 12.07 -18.03
C GLN A 57 28.58 11.41 -17.53
N LEU A 58 27.96 10.55 -18.34
CA LEU A 58 26.77 9.81 -17.93
C LEU A 58 27.05 8.89 -16.75
N ASP A 59 28.20 8.21 -16.78
CA ASP A 59 28.63 7.26 -15.75
C ASP A 59 30.08 7.56 -15.37
N HIS A 60 30.35 7.83 -14.09
CA HIS A 60 31.71 8.02 -13.57
C HIS A 60 32.35 6.73 -13.06
N PHE A 61 31.59 5.63 -12.97
CA PHE A 61 32.04 4.35 -12.39
C PHE A 61 32.16 3.22 -13.44
N SER A 62 31.93 3.55 -14.72
CA SER A 62 32.15 2.67 -15.86
C SER A 62 33.09 3.31 -16.88
N PHE A 63 33.88 2.47 -17.54
CA PHE A 63 34.76 2.87 -18.66
C PHE A 63 34.13 2.57 -20.03
N ALA A 64 32.81 2.34 -20.08
CA ALA A 64 32.07 2.20 -21.33
C ALA A 64 31.99 3.54 -22.07
N ASP A 65 32.13 3.51 -23.40
CA ASP A 65 31.98 4.69 -24.26
C ASP A 65 30.50 5.08 -24.36
N LEU A 66 30.08 5.94 -23.42
CA LEU A 66 28.70 6.37 -23.22
C LEU A 66 28.53 7.86 -23.58
N PRO A 67 27.34 8.26 -24.10
CA PRO A 67 27.11 9.65 -24.48
C PRO A 67 27.17 10.56 -23.27
N LYS A 68 27.85 11.70 -23.40
CA LYS A 68 27.80 12.80 -22.43
C LYS A 68 26.43 13.46 -22.41
N PHE A 69 26.06 14.05 -21.27
CA PHE A 69 24.85 14.88 -21.14
C PHE A 69 25.20 16.33 -20.79
N SER A 70 24.19 17.19 -20.81
CA SER A 70 24.31 18.62 -20.50
C SER A 70 23.86 18.86 -19.06
N GLN A 71 24.78 19.19 -18.15
CA GLN A 71 24.44 19.56 -16.77
C GLN A 71 24.33 21.07 -16.67
N ARG A 72 23.15 21.60 -16.32
CA ARG A 72 22.90 23.02 -16.09
C ARG A 72 23.63 23.49 -14.84
N TYR A 73 24.15 24.71 -14.85
CA TYR A 73 24.63 25.39 -13.66
C TYR A 73 24.44 26.90 -13.78
N LEU A 74 24.15 27.55 -12.66
CA LEU A 74 24.12 29.01 -12.56
C LEU A 74 25.47 29.50 -12.02
N ILE A 75 25.97 30.62 -12.53
CA ILE A 75 27.22 31.23 -12.04
C ILE A 75 27.09 32.75 -11.90
N ASN A 76 27.59 33.29 -10.79
CA ASN A 76 27.83 34.73 -10.61
C ASN A 76 29.28 34.99 -10.18
N SER A 77 29.94 35.86 -10.92
CA SER A 77 31.32 36.32 -10.71
C SER A 77 31.42 37.80 -10.33
N ALA A 78 30.30 38.50 -10.16
CA ALA A 78 30.24 39.96 -9.99
C ALA A 78 30.98 40.47 -8.74
N HIS A 79 31.17 39.61 -7.75
CA HIS A 79 31.89 39.90 -6.50
C HIS A 79 33.11 39.00 -6.27
N TRP A 80 33.50 38.17 -7.25
CA TRP A 80 34.63 37.26 -7.08
C TRP A 80 35.96 38.03 -7.17
N THR A 81 36.84 37.88 -6.16
CA THR A 81 38.16 38.56 -6.15
C THR A 81 39.18 37.93 -7.11
N GLY A 82 38.79 36.90 -7.86
CA GLY A 82 39.65 36.22 -8.82
C GLY A 82 40.64 35.24 -8.19
N ALA A 83 41.31 34.48 -9.06
CA ALA A 83 42.24 33.42 -8.66
C ALA A 83 43.51 33.94 -7.94
N SER A 84 43.99 35.15 -8.28
CA SER A 84 45.22 35.73 -7.71
C SER A 84 45.10 35.99 -6.20
N GLU A 85 43.91 36.39 -5.74
CA GLU A 85 43.60 36.65 -4.33
C GLU A 85 43.09 35.39 -3.59
N LEU A 86 43.18 34.22 -4.22
CA LEU A 86 42.56 32.97 -3.77
C LEU A 86 41.07 33.20 -3.42
N GLY A 87 40.33 33.87 -4.30
CA GLY A 87 38.91 34.18 -4.13
C GLY A 87 38.09 32.90 -4.00
N PRO A 88 37.34 32.69 -2.90
CA PRO A 88 36.65 31.42 -2.65
C PRO A 88 35.59 31.13 -3.71
N ILE A 89 35.27 29.85 -3.88
CA ILE A 89 34.11 29.39 -4.65
C ILE A 89 33.08 28.88 -3.64
N PHE A 90 31.88 29.45 -3.67
CA PHE A 90 30.72 28.98 -2.90
C PHE A 90 29.85 28.16 -3.85
N LEU A 91 29.78 26.86 -3.56
CA LEU A 91 29.02 25.91 -4.36
C LEU A 91 27.79 25.45 -3.58
N TYR A 92 26.61 25.64 -4.16
CA TYR A 92 25.40 24.98 -3.69
C TYR A 92 25.33 23.56 -4.28
N CYS A 93 25.24 22.54 -3.43
CA CYS A 93 25.01 21.17 -3.86
C CYS A 93 23.55 21.00 -4.29
N GLY A 94 23.28 21.27 -5.57
CA GLY A 94 21.94 21.11 -6.16
C GLY A 94 21.35 19.74 -5.88
N ASN A 95 20.05 19.71 -5.61
CA ASN A 95 19.37 18.55 -5.05
C ASN A 95 18.07 18.23 -5.82
N GLU A 96 17.03 17.72 -5.17
CA GLU A 96 15.89 16.99 -5.76
C GLU A 96 14.88 17.81 -6.60
N GLY A 97 15.29 18.94 -7.19
CA GLY A 97 14.41 19.86 -7.93
C GLY A 97 15.16 20.81 -8.87
N ASP A 98 14.45 21.81 -9.40
CA ASP A 98 15.02 22.82 -10.32
C ASP A 98 16.06 23.73 -9.63
N ILE A 99 17.21 23.96 -10.25
CA ILE A 99 18.30 24.75 -9.64
C ILE A 99 17.98 26.25 -9.47
N GLU A 100 17.10 26.84 -10.29
CA GLU A 100 16.68 28.24 -10.14
C GLU A 100 15.75 28.42 -8.93
N TRP A 101 14.97 27.39 -8.56
CA TRP A 101 14.16 27.37 -7.35
C TRP A 101 15.03 27.39 -6.08
N PHE A 102 16.06 26.53 -6.02
CA PHE A 102 17.04 26.53 -4.93
C PHE A 102 17.85 27.84 -4.88
N ALA A 103 18.28 28.36 -6.03
CA ALA A 103 19.03 29.62 -6.11
C ALA A 103 18.21 30.81 -5.58
N THR A 104 16.94 30.91 -5.95
CA THR A 104 16.02 31.96 -5.48
C THR A 104 15.75 31.85 -3.97
N ASN A 105 15.71 30.63 -3.44
CA ASN A 105 15.43 30.39 -2.02
C ASN A 105 16.66 30.45 -1.11
N SER A 106 17.88 30.27 -1.63
CA SER A 106 19.14 30.22 -0.85
C SER A 106 19.80 31.61 -0.69
N GLY A 107 19.01 32.64 -0.38
CA GLY A 107 19.40 34.05 -0.37
C GLY A 107 20.64 34.38 0.48
N PHE A 108 20.82 33.71 1.61
CA PHE A 108 21.99 33.86 2.49
C PHE A 108 23.32 33.76 1.73
N ILE A 109 23.43 32.81 0.80
CA ILE A 109 24.67 32.54 0.05
C ILE A 109 25.02 33.73 -0.84
N TRP A 110 24.02 34.36 -1.46
CA TRP A 110 24.16 35.57 -2.26
C TRP A 110 24.58 36.78 -1.41
N GLU A 111 23.99 36.93 -0.23
CA GLU A 111 24.28 38.02 0.71
C GLU A 111 25.70 37.95 1.28
N ILE A 112 26.22 36.75 1.53
CA ILE A 112 27.58 36.58 2.08
C ILE A 112 28.68 36.62 1.00
N ALA A 113 28.39 36.33 -0.27
CA ALA A 113 29.41 36.28 -1.32
C ALA A 113 30.25 37.57 -1.47
N PRO A 114 29.68 38.80 -1.42
CA PRO A 114 30.46 40.04 -1.41
C PRO A 114 31.38 40.19 -0.20
N LYS A 115 30.97 39.69 0.97
CA LYS A 115 31.77 39.73 2.22
C LYS A 115 32.99 38.81 2.14
N PHE A 116 32.93 37.76 1.32
CA PHE A 116 33.99 36.77 1.13
C PHE A 116 34.82 36.96 -0.14
N GLY A 117 34.35 37.78 -1.09
CA GLY A 117 34.95 37.89 -2.42
C GLY A 117 34.70 36.64 -3.27
N ALA A 118 33.54 36.00 -3.11
CA ALA A 118 33.27 34.65 -3.60
C ALA A 118 32.73 34.60 -5.04
N LEU A 119 33.09 33.54 -5.76
CA LEU A 119 32.38 33.06 -6.95
C LEU A 119 31.19 32.23 -6.49
N LEU A 120 29.98 32.56 -6.94
CA LEU A 120 28.79 31.76 -6.68
C LEU A 120 28.57 30.76 -7.81
N VAL A 121 28.31 29.50 -7.45
CA VAL A 121 28.04 28.44 -8.42
C VAL A 121 26.94 27.52 -7.89
N PHE A 122 25.87 27.35 -8.68
CA PHE A 122 24.77 26.44 -8.38
C PHE A 122 24.70 25.40 -9.50
N PRO A 123 25.47 24.29 -9.45
CA PRO A 123 25.28 23.16 -10.34
C PRO A 123 23.98 22.42 -10.02
N GLU A 124 23.23 22.08 -11.06
CA GLU A 124 22.00 21.30 -10.94
C GLU A 124 22.30 19.80 -10.77
N HIS A 125 21.42 19.09 -10.07
CA HIS A 125 21.52 17.64 -9.90
C HIS A 125 21.09 16.93 -11.19
N ARG A 126 21.83 15.89 -11.59
CA ARG A 126 21.43 15.01 -12.70
C ARG A 126 19.99 14.49 -12.52
N TYR A 127 19.24 14.41 -13.62
CA TYR A 127 17.82 14.03 -13.70
C TYR A 127 16.79 15.05 -13.14
N TYR A 128 17.22 16.22 -12.66
CA TYR A 128 16.33 17.30 -12.22
C TYR A 128 16.49 18.55 -13.10
N GLY A 129 15.49 19.45 -13.06
CA GLY A 129 15.42 20.65 -13.90
C GLY A 129 15.62 20.37 -15.39
N GLU A 130 16.66 20.96 -15.99
CA GLU A 130 17.06 20.75 -17.38
C GLU A 130 18.19 19.72 -17.54
N SER A 131 18.81 19.28 -16.44
CA SER A 131 20.00 18.43 -16.40
C SER A 131 19.70 16.95 -16.64
N MET A 132 19.10 16.66 -17.80
CA MET A 132 18.58 15.36 -18.19
C MET A 132 19.61 14.54 -18.98
N PRO A 133 20.11 13.41 -18.44
CA PRO A 133 20.68 12.33 -19.24
C PRO A 133 19.83 11.96 -20.44
N TYR A 134 20.46 11.53 -21.53
CA TYR A 134 19.82 11.26 -22.82
C TYR A 134 19.08 12.44 -23.48
N GLY A 135 19.11 13.64 -22.88
CA GLY A 135 18.63 14.89 -23.47
C GLY A 135 17.14 15.20 -23.27
N SER A 136 16.35 14.32 -22.63
CA SER A 136 14.95 14.60 -22.30
C SER A 136 14.47 13.79 -21.09
N ARG A 137 13.50 14.34 -20.35
CA ARG A 137 12.89 13.66 -19.17
C ARG A 137 12.19 12.36 -19.59
N GLU A 138 11.59 12.34 -20.78
CA GLU A 138 10.86 11.20 -21.34
C GLU A 138 11.76 10.00 -21.63
N GLU A 139 12.99 10.20 -22.13
CA GLU A 139 13.96 9.11 -22.32
C GLU A 139 14.70 8.78 -21.01
N ALA A 140 15.06 9.78 -20.20
CA ALA A 140 15.72 9.57 -18.90
C ALA A 140 14.88 8.72 -17.93
N TYR A 141 13.58 9.01 -17.81
CA TYR A 141 12.63 8.34 -16.90
C TYR A 141 11.92 7.14 -17.54
N LYS A 142 12.40 6.65 -18.69
CA LYS A 142 11.75 5.61 -19.50
C LYS A 142 11.69 4.24 -18.81
N ASN A 143 12.75 3.84 -18.11
CA ASN A 143 12.85 2.56 -17.41
C ASN A 143 14.03 2.53 -16.42
N ALA A 144 14.19 1.43 -15.69
CA ALA A 144 15.26 1.24 -14.70
C ALA A 144 16.69 1.37 -15.27
N THR A 145 16.91 1.05 -16.55
CA THR A 145 18.23 1.14 -17.21
C THR A 145 18.57 2.56 -17.66
N THR A 146 17.57 3.42 -17.87
CA THR A 146 17.80 4.85 -18.15
C THR A 146 17.91 5.66 -16.86
N LEU A 147 17.25 5.21 -15.77
CA LEU A 147 17.35 5.79 -14.44
C LEU A 147 18.55 5.28 -13.61
N SER A 148 19.27 4.24 -14.03
CA SER A 148 20.34 3.61 -13.23
C SER A 148 21.54 4.50 -12.89
N TYR A 149 21.67 5.67 -13.53
CA TYR A 149 22.72 6.65 -13.25
C TYR A 149 22.24 7.79 -12.33
N LEU A 150 20.99 7.75 -11.87
CA LEU A 150 20.46 8.59 -10.78
C LEU A 150 20.83 7.93 -9.45
N THR A 151 22.08 8.15 -9.03
CA THR A 151 22.62 7.73 -7.73
C THR A 151 23.35 8.89 -7.05
N THR A 152 23.57 8.75 -5.75
CA THR A 152 24.21 9.77 -4.91
C THR A 152 25.67 9.97 -5.29
N GLU A 153 26.42 8.88 -5.52
CA GLU A 153 27.84 8.93 -5.88
C GLU A 153 28.04 9.54 -7.27
N GLN A 154 27.11 9.29 -8.19
CA GLN A 154 27.14 9.88 -9.54
C GLN A 154 26.98 11.41 -9.48
N ALA A 155 26.11 11.92 -8.61
CA ALA A 155 25.95 13.37 -8.39
C ALA A 155 27.14 13.99 -7.64
N LEU A 156 27.69 13.29 -6.64
CA LEU A 156 28.92 13.72 -5.95
C LEU A 156 30.12 13.78 -6.92
N ALA A 157 30.23 12.81 -7.83
CA ALA A 157 31.23 12.77 -8.88
C ALA A 157 31.02 13.88 -9.93
N ASP A 158 29.77 14.16 -10.32
CA ASP A 158 29.43 15.30 -11.19
C ASP A 158 30.01 16.60 -10.63
N PHE A 159 29.71 16.91 -9.37
CA PHE A 159 30.19 18.13 -8.71
C PHE A 159 31.71 18.15 -8.58
N ALA A 160 32.35 17.01 -8.25
CA ALA A 160 33.80 16.92 -8.14
C ALA A 160 34.52 17.18 -9.49
N VAL A 161 34.02 16.60 -10.58
CA VAL A 161 34.55 16.82 -11.95
C VAL A 161 34.28 18.25 -12.39
N PHE A 162 33.05 18.73 -12.27
CA PHE A 162 32.63 20.08 -12.65
C PHE A 162 33.45 21.16 -11.93
N VAL A 163 33.63 21.08 -10.61
CA VAL A 163 34.46 22.03 -9.84
C VAL A 163 35.91 21.99 -10.30
N THR A 164 36.45 20.80 -10.59
CA THR A 164 37.84 20.66 -11.01
C THR A 164 38.09 21.34 -12.36
N ASP A 165 37.20 21.15 -13.34
CA ASP A 165 37.32 21.77 -14.65
C ASP A 165 36.93 23.25 -14.65
N LEU A 166 35.94 23.68 -13.85
CA LEU A 166 35.65 25.10 -13.64
C LEU A 166 36.86 25.84 -13.07
N LYS A 167 37.55 25.24 -12.08
CA LYS A 167 38.77 25.83 -11.51
C LYS A 167 39.90 25.93 -12.54
N ARG A 168 40.12 24.91 -13.37
CA ARG A 168 41.10 24.96 -14.49
C ARG A 168 40.76 26.07 -15.48
N ASN A 169 39.51 26.15 -15.93
CA ASN A 169 39.04 27.14 -16.89
C ASN A 169 39.15 28.59 -16.38
N LEU A 170 39.15 28.79 -15.06
CA LEU A 170 39.33 30.08 -14.39
C LEU A 170 40.76 30.31 -13.86
N SER A 171 41.72 29.42 -14.14
CA SER A 171 43.08 29.41 -13.55
C SER A 171 43.08 29.52 -12.01
N ALA A 172 42.05 28.93 -11.39
CA ALA A 172 41.65 29.07 -10.00
C ALA A 172 41.87 27.79 -9.18
N GLU A 173 42.75 26.88 -9.60
CA GLU A 173 43.02 25.59 -8.96
C GLU A 173 43.38 25.73 -7.47
N ALA A 174 44.08 26.80 -7.11
CA ALA A 174 44.46 27.12 -5.73
C ALA A 174 43.33 27.75 -4.88
N SER A 175 42.19 28.13 -5.47
CA SER A 175 41.09 28.76 -4.73
C SER A 175 40.38 27.76 -3.82
N PRO A 176 40.03 28.12 -2.58
CA PRO A 176 39.23 27.27 -1.70
C PRO A 176 37.78 27.16 -2.19
N VAL A 177 37.16 25.99 -1.99
CA VAL A 177 35.73 25.77 -2.28
C VAL A 177 35.00 25.49 -0.96
N VAL A 178 33.88 26.16 -0.72
CA VAL A 178 32.99 25.91 0.43
C VAL A 178 31.65 25.44 -0.12
N LEU A 179 31.13 24.36 0.46
CA LEU A 179 29.87 23.73 0.05
C LEU A 179 28.71 24.25 0.89
N PHE A 180 27.53 24.32 0.27
CA PHE A 180 26.28 24.73 0.89
C PHE A 180 25.15 23.80 0.41
N GLY A 181 24.16 23.55 1.25
CA GLY A 181 22.93 22.87 0.82
C GLY A 181 21.92 22.71 1.95
N GLY A 182 20.63 22.73 1.59
CA GLY A 182 19.51 22.35 2.45
C GLY A 182 19.00 20.95 2.11
N SER A 183 18.26 20.27 2.99
CA SER A 183 17.67 18.94 2.72
C SER A 183 18.75 17.91 2.29
N TYR A 184 18.46 17.09 1.28
CA TYR A 184 19.39 16.23 0.58
C TYR A 184 20.55 16.99 -0.08
N GLY A 185 20.40 18.28 -0.44
CA GLY A 185 21.53 19.15 -0.80
C GLY A 185 22.52 19.34 0.35
N GLY A 186 22.03 19.44 1.59
CA GLY A 186 22.85 19.46 2.79
C GLY A 186 23.53 18.11 3.05
N MET A 187 22.83 17.00 2.78
CA MET A 187 23.42 15.65 2.85
C MET A 187 24.55 15.51 1.81
N LEU A 188 24.33 15.94 0.57
CA LEU A 188 25.33 16.01 -0.49
C LEU A 188 26.52 16.90 -0.10
N ALA A 189 26.30 18.06 0.51
CA ALA A 189 27.38 18.95 0.98
C ALA A 189 28.25 18.28 2.06
N ALA A 190 27.63 17.62 3.05
CA ALA A 190 28.35 16.86 4.08
C ALA A 190 29.12 15.67 3.49
N TRP A 191 28.48 14.88 2.63
CA TRP A 191 29.08 13.70 1.99
C TRP A 191 30.18 14.06 0.99
N MET A 192 30.03 15.14 0.22
CA MET A 192 31.08 15.65 -0.66
C MET A 192 32.28 16.15 0.14
N ARG A 193 32.08 16.80 1.30
CA ARG A 193 33.19 17.14 2.20
C ARG A 193 33.87 15.91 2.81
N LEU A 194 33.13 14.82 3.07
CA LEU A 194 33.69 13.57 3.58
C LEU A 194 34.46 12.77 2.51
N LYS A 195 33.92 12.65 1.29
CA LYS A 195 34.50 11.87 0.17
C LYS A 195 35.55 12.63 -0.63
N TYR A 196 35.36 13.94 -0.81
CA TYR A 196 36.22 14.81 -1.62
C TYR A 196 36.82 15.99 -0.80
N PRO A 197 37.44 15.75 0.38
CA PRO A 197 38.02 16.80 1.23
C PRO A 197 39.22 17.55 0.61
N HIS A 198 39.69 17.09 -0.56
CA HIS A 198 40.71 17.71 -1.39
C HIS A 198 40.14 18.68 -2.45
N ILE A 199 38.84 18.63 -2.73
CA ILE A 199 38.13 19.54 -3.63
C ILE A 199 37.58 20.76 -2.86
N ALA A 200 36.87 20.50 -1.75
CA ALA A 200 36.26 21.52 -0.92
C ALA A 200 36.76 21.50 0.52
N ILE A 201 36.96 22.68 1.11
CA ILE A 201 37.63 22.89 2.40
C ILE A 201 36.69 22.81 3.61
N GLY A 202 35.38 22.89 3.38
CA GLY A 202 34.34 22.78 4.41
C GLY A 202 32.92 22.86 3.80
N ALA A 203 31.91 22.58 4.62
CA ALA A 203 30.50 22.54 4.21
C ALA A 203 29.54 23.12 5.25
N LEU A 204 28.52 23.86 4.80
CA LEU A 204 27.29 24.14 5.54
C LEU A 204 26.21 23.17 5.05
N ALA A 205 25.87 22.20 5.90
CA ALA A 205 24.89 21.15 5.65
C ALA A 205 23.64 21.41 6.49
N SER A 206 22.76 22.26 5.96
CA SER A 206 21.56 22.71 6.68
C SER A 206 20.42 21.71 6.55
N SER A 207 19.72 21.44 7.66
CA SER A 207 18.60 20.50 7.75
C SER A 207 18.87 19.18 7.00
N ALA A 208 20.06 18.61 7.22
CA ALA A 208 20.57 17.47 6.47
C ALA A 208 20.32 16.16 7.24
N PRO A 209 19.33 15.33 6.88
CA PRO A 209 18.94 14.13 7.64
C PRO A 209 19.87 12.92 7.39
N ILE A 210 21.19 13.09 7.51
CA ILE A 210 22.20 12.04 7.26
C ILE A 210 22.13 10.83 8.22
N LEU A 211 21.29 10.88 9.25
CA LEU A 211 21.07 9.80 10.23
C LEU A 211 19.74 9.04 9.99
N GLN A 212 18.90 9.44 9.02
CA GLN A 212 17.56 8.84 8.80
C GLN A 212 17.61 7.48 8.07
N PHE A 213 18.56 6.62 8.44
CA PHE A 213 18.84 5.34 7.76
C PHE A 213 18.90 4.17 8.76
N GLU A 214 18.56 2.97 8.27
CA GLU A 214 18.47 1.74 9.08
C GLU A 214 17.71 1.96 10.40
N ASP A 215 18.35 1.72 11.55
CA ASP A 215 17.85 1.95 12.90
C ASP A 215 18.71 2.96 13.68
N ILE A 216 19.45 3.84 12.98
CA ILE A 216 20.32 4.87 13.58
C ILE A 216 19.49 5.88 14.41
N VAL A 217 18.28 6.20 13.95
CA VAL A 217 17.29 7.02 14.67
C VAL A 217 15.93 6.30 14.72
N PRO A 218 15.07 6.56 15.72
CA PRO A 218 13.74 5.96 15.77
C PRO A 218 12.90 6.35 14.53
N PRO A 219 12.24 5.41 13.83
CA PRO A 219 11.47 5.72 12.62
C PRO A 219 10.24 6.59 12.90
N GLN A 220 9.79 6.69 14.16
CA GLN A 220 8.69 7.57 14.55
C GLN A 220 9.08 9.06 14.58
N THR A 221 10.39 9.39 14.60
CA THR A 221 10.87 10.75 14.94
C THR A 221 10.29 11.83 14.04
N PHE A 222 10.22 11.61 12.72
CA PHE A 222 9.67 12.57 11.76
C PHE A 222 8.22 12.94 12.10
N TYR A 223 7.30 11.96 12.11
CA TYR A 223 5.88 12.19 12.39
C TYR A 223 5.62 12.63 13.82
N ASP A 224 6.38 12.16 14.80
CA ASP A 224 6.27 12.64 16.18
C ASP A 224 6.71 14.12 16.30
N ILE A 225 7.66 14.63 15.49
CA ILE A 225 7.97 16.08 15.43
C ILE A 225 6.81 16.86 14.83
N VAL A 226 6.40 16.56 13.57
CA VAL A 226 5.26 17.24 12.89
C VAL A 226 4.03 17.29 13.80
N SER A 227 3.74 16.18 14.48
CA SER A 227 2.61 16.06 15.40
C SER A 227 2.74 16.91 16.66
N ASN A 228 3.97 17.18 17.14
CA ASN A 228 4.20 18.10 18.25
C ASN A 228 4.13 19.57 17.82
N ASP A 229 4.42 19.91 16.56
CA ASP A 229 4.29 21.29 16.07
C ASP A 229 2.84 21.78 16.04
N PHE A 230 1.94 21.01 15.42
CA PHE A 230 0.50 21.32 15.43
C PHE A 230 -0.08 21.34 16.86
N LYS A 231 0.46 20.51 17.75
CA LYS A 231 0.05 20.40 19.16
C LYS A 231 0.56 21.53 20.04
N ARG A 232 1.72 22.14 19.70
CA ARG A 232 2.24 23.37 20.31
C ARG A 232 1.26 24.51 20.07
N GLU A 233 0.83 24.70 18.83
CA GLU A 233 -0.08 25.80 18.46
C GLU A 233 -1.51 25.55 18.96
N SER A 234 -2.04 24.33 18.82
CA SER A 234 -3.31 23.97 19.47
C SER A 234 -3.51 22.46 19.65
N SER A 235 -3.80 22.06 20.90
CA SER A 235 -4.26 20.69 21.20
C SER A 235 -5.67 20.40 20.66
N SER A 236 -6.48 21.41 20.32
CA SER A 236 -7.78 21.21 19.66
C SER A 236 -7.58 20.90 18.17
N CYS A 237 -6.72 21.69 17.49
CA CYS A 237 -6.25 21.45 16.14
C CYS A 237 -5.66 20.04 15.96
N PHE A 238 -4.67 19.67 16.79
CA PHE A 238 -4.04 18.34 16.82
C PHE A 238 -5.08 17.20 16.91
N ASN A 239 -6.02 17.29 17.86
CA ASN A 239 -7.04 16.24 18.03
C ASN A 239 -8.06 16.24 16.88
N THR A 240 -8.34 17.39 16.26
CA THR A 240 -9.23 17.47 15.10
C THR A 240 -8.61 16.84 13.87
N ILE A 241 -7.30 17.06 13.62
CA ILE A 241 -6.55 16.35 12.58
C ILE A 241 -6.52 14.85 12.87
N LYS A 242 -6.18 14.45 14.10
CA LYS A 242 -6.11 13.05 14.51
C LYS A 242 -7.42 12.28 14.36
N ASN A 243 -8.56 12.92 14.67
CA ASN A 243 -9.87 12.31 14.52
C ASN A 243 -10.39 12.36 13.07
N SER A 244 -9.74 13.09 12.16
CA SER A 244 -10.24 13.28 10.79
C SER A 244 -10.05 12.05 9.90
N TRP A 245 -9.02 11.24 10.13
CA TRP A 245 -8.74 10.05 9.32
C TRP A 245 -9.88 9.02 9.42
N ASP A 246 -10.35 8.73 10.64
CA ASP A 246 -11.52 7.88 10.86
C ASP A 246 -12.78 8.45 10.20
N ALA A 247 -12.93 9.78 10.19
CA ALA A 247 -14.06 10.45 9.54
C ALA A 247 -13.99 10.40 8.00
N ILE A 248 -12.79 10.47 7.41
CA ILE A 248 -12.54 10.31 5.97
C ILE A 248 -12.90 8.87 5.56
N ILE A 249 -12.44 7.87 6.32
CA ILE A 249 -12.75 6.45 6.07
C ILE A 249 -14.27 6.21 6.20
N ALA A 250 -14.90 6.71 7.27
CA ALA A 250 -16.33 6.56 7.51
C ALA A 250 -17.22 7.31 6.50
N GLU A 251 -16.75 8.42 5.91
CA GLU A 251 -17.42 9.08 4.80
C GLU A 251 -17.24 8.30 3.50
N GLY A 252 -16.02 7.88 3.17
CA GLY A 252 -15.69 7.13 1.95
C GLY A 252 -16.44 5.80 1.80
N GLN A 253 -16.79 5.14 2.93
CA GLN A 253 -17.60 3.93 2.96
C GLN A 253 -19.09 4.13 2.63
N LYS A 254 -19.59 5.37 2.55
CA LYS A 254 -21.00 5.67 2.24
C LYS A 254 -21.28 5.59 0.74
N ALA A 255 -22.54 5.39 0.38
CA ALA A 255 -22.98 5.51 -1.00
C ALA A 255 -22.68 6.93 -1.54
N ASN A 256 -21.87 7.02 -2.61
CA ASN A 256 -21.29 8.26 -3.15
C ASN A 256 -20.31 9.01 -2.23
N GLY A 257 -19.81 8.38 -1.16
CA GLY A 257 -18.93 8.99 -0.16
C GLY A 257 -17.67 9.63 -0.74
N LEU A 258 -16.95 8.93 -1.62
CA LEU A 258 -15.80 9.49 -2.35
C LEU A 258 -16.17 10.72 -3.18
N GLN A 259 -17.36 10.77 -3.79
CA GLN A 259 -17.82 11.96 -4.53
C GLN A 259 -18.18 13.11 -3.59
N GLN A 260 -18.67 12.81 -2.37
CA GLN A 260 -18.93 13.83 -1.36
C GLN A 260 -17.61 14.40 -0.81
N LEU A 261 -16.63 13.56 -0.48
CA LEU A 261 -15.26 13.99 -0.14
C LEU A 261 -14.65 14.85 -1.26
N SER A 262 -14.79 14.43 -2.53
CA SER A 262 -14.28 15.18 -3.68
C SER A 262 -14.85 16.61 -3.76
N LYS A 263 -16.14 16.76 -3.41
CA LYS A 263 -16.81 18.07 -3.34
C LYS A 263 -16.34 18.87 -2.12
N THR A 264 -16.34 18.27 -0.92
CA THR A 264 -15.94 18.92 0.33
C THR A 264 -14.51 19.46 0.26
N PHE A 265 -13.60 18.74 -0.39
CA PHE A 265 -12.20 19.13 -0.55
C PHE A 265 -11.90 19.88 -1.86
N HIS A 266 -12.90 20.17 -2.69
CA HIS A 266 -12.76 20.91 -3.95
C HIS A 266 -11.75 20.28 -4.94
N PHE A 267 -11.72 18.96 -5.10
CA PHE A 267 -10.89 18.32 -6.13
C PHE A 267 -11.50 18.50 -7.54
N CYS A 268 -10.64 18.70 -8.55
CA CYS A 268 -11.05 18.83 -9.95
C CYS A 268 -11.58 17.52 -10.56
N ARG A 269 -11.27 16.37 -9.94
CA ARG A 269 -11.76 15.03 -10.31
C ARG A 269 -12.32 14.30 -9.10
N ALA A 270 -13.06 13.22 -9.33
CA ALA A 270 -13.46 12.33 -8.25
C ALA A 270 -12.24 11.55 -7.72
N LEU A 271 -12.17 11.40 -6.39
CA LEU A 271 -11.23 10.51 -5.69
C LEU A 271 -11.50 9.05 -6.07
N ASN A 272 -10.45 8.26 -6.31
CA ASN A 272 -10.56 6.82 -6.57
C ASN A 272 -10.60 6.02 -5.26
N SER A 273 -9.90 6.49 -4.23
CA SER A 273 -9.90 5.90 -2.89
C SER A 273 -9.89 6.98 -1.80
N THR A 274 -10.05 6.56 -0.54
CA THR A 274 -9.82 7.44 0.62
C THR A 274 -8.35 7.77 0.82
N ASN A 275 -7.44 6.89 0.38
CA ASN A 275 -6.00 7.10 0.52
C ASN A 275 -5.54 8.28 -0.35
N ASP A 276 -6.12 8.45 -1.54
CA ASP A 276 -5.91 9.62 -2.42
C ASP A 276 -6.02 10.96 -1.65
N LEU A 277 -6.97 11.05 -0.70
CA LEU A 277 -7.15 12.21 0.17
C LEU A 277 -6.25 12.14 1.42
N SER A 278 -6.05 10.97 2.02
CA SER A 278 -5.15 10.83 3.18
C SER A 278 -3.72 11.23 2.86
N ASP A 279 -3.17 10.73 1.74
CA ASP A 279 -1.78 10.96 1.30
C ASP A 279 -1.57 12.45 0.93
N TRP A 280 -2.61 13.10 0.39
CA TRP A 280 -2.64 14.54 0.10
C TRP A 280 -2.67 15.40 1.38
N LEU A 281 -3.50 15.03 2.36
CA LEU A 281 -3.51 15.71 3.67
C LEU A 281 -2.21 15.50 4.46
N ASP A 282 -1.65 14.28 4.44
CA ASP A 282 -0.36 13.98 5.08
C ASP A 282 0.73 14.89 4.52
N SER A 283 0.89 14.88 3.19
CA SER A 283 1.83 15.73 2.46
C SER A 283 1.72 17.19 2.91
N ALA A 284 0.50 17.73 3.00
CA ALA A 284 0.28 19.10 3.46
C ALA A 284 0.77 19.35 4.89
N TYR A 285 0.43 18.49 5.86
CA TYR A 285 0.88 18.65 7.25
C TYR A 285 2.40 18.49 7.40
N SER A 286 2.97 17.52 6.69
CA SER A 286 4.41 17.24 6.67
C SER A 286 5.20 18.42 6.08
N TYR A 287 4.74 19.01 4.96
CA TYR A 287 5.36 20.24 4.44
C TYR A 287 5.11 21.46 5.34
N LEU A 288 3.92 21.62 5.92
CA LEU A 288 3.60 22.74 6.83
C LEU A 288 4.56 22.82 8.03
N ALA A 289 5.07 21.70 8.55
CA ALA A 289 6.12 21.70 9.58
C ALA A 289 7.50 22.08 9.01
N MET A 290 7.88 21.52 7.86
CA MET A 290 9.12 21.93 7.18
C MET A 290 9.17 23.45 6.95
N VAL A 291 8.05 24.09 6.60
CA VAL A 291 8.01 25.54 6.32
C VAL A 291 7.23 26.38 7.35
N ASP A 292 7.26 26.03 8.65
CA ASP A 292 6.68 26.84 9.74
C ASP A 292 7.51 28.11 10.06
N TYR A 293 7.91 28.85 9.02
CA TYR A 293 8.79 30.02 9.09
C TYR A 293 8.10 31.23 9.76
N PRO A 294 8.84 32.12 10.46
CA PRO A 294 8.25 33.24 11.19
C PRO A 294 7.68 34.37 10.30
N TYR A 295 7.97 34.37 9.00
CA TYR A 295 7.54 35.36 8.02
C TYR A 295 6.97 34.70 6.75
N PRO A 296 6.17 35.42 5.94
CA PRO A 296 5.64 34.89 4.69
C PRO A 296 6.74 34.45 3.72
N ALA A 297 6.54 33.31 3.07
CA ALA A 297 7.53 32.72 2.17
C ALA A 297 6.85 32.01 1.00
N ASP A 298 7.56 31.95 -0.13
CA ASP A 298 7.21 31.12 -1.28
C ASP A 298 8.37 30.13 -1.50
N PHE A 299 8.14 28.86 -1.17
CA PHE A 299 9.13 27.78 -1.31
C PHE A 299 8.44 26.50 -1.78
N MET A 300 7.78 25.77 -0.88
CA MET A 300 6.89 24.66 -1.25
C MET A 300 5.59 25.18 -1.88
N MET A 301 5.00 26.20 -1.24
CA MET A 301 3.82 26.95 -1.66
C MET A 301 3.98 28.42 -1.17
N PRO A 302 3.18 29.38 -1.69
CA PRO A 302 3.10 30.72 -1.13
C PRO A 302 2.30 30.72 0.18
N LEU A 303 2.94 31.01 1.31
CA LEU A 303 2.40 30.83 2.66
C LEU A 303 2.53 32.08 3.55
N PRO A 304 1.68 32.25 4.58
CA PRO A 304 1.88 33.25 5.64
C PRO A 304 3.04 32.87 6.56
N GLY A 305 3.52 33.81 7.38
CA GLY A 305 4.36 33.48 8.53
C GLY A 305 3.57 32.73 9.60
N HIS A 306 4.21 31.75 10.23
CA HIS A 306 3.63 30.75 11.12
C HIS A 306 2.41 30.02 10.50
N PRO A 307 2.58 29.33 9.36
CA PRO A 307 1.48 28.68 8.66
C PRO A 307 0.78 27.59 9.47
N ILE A 308 1.45 26.84 10.37
CA ILE A 308 0.76 25.88 11.27
C ILE A 308 -0.24 26.61 12.16
N LYS A 309 0.15 27.76 12.69
CA LYS A 309 -0.68 28.59 13.56
C LYS A 309 -1.92 29.13 12.85
N GLU A 310 -1.78 29.51 11.58
CA GLU A 310 -2.92 29.92 10.74
C GLU A 310 -3.83 28.73 10.39
N VAL A 311 -3.28 27.55 10.09
CA VAL A 311 -4.04 26.30 9.89
C VAL A 311 -4.87 25.96 11.13
N CYS A 312 -4.24 25.96 12.31
CA CYS A 312 -4.93 25.68 13.56
C CYS A 312 -5.96 26.75 13.93
N ARG A 313 -5.68 28.04 13.66
CA ARG A 313 -6.67 29.13 13.82
C ARG A 313 -7.91 28.92 12.94
N LYS A 314 -7.75 28.34 11.74
CA LYS A 314 -8.88 28.02 10.84
C LYS A 314 -9.68 26.80 11.32
N ILE A 315 -8.98 25.74 11.74
CA ILE A 315 -9.59 24.50 12.25
C ILE A 315 -10.41 24.77 13.52
N ASP A 316 -9.85 25.51 14.48
CA ASP A 316 -10.51 25.83 15.75
C ASP A 316 -11.57 26.93 15.57
N GLY A 317 -11.29 27.94 14.72
CA GLY A 317 -12.17 29.08 14.47
C GLY A 317 -13.39 28.81 13.59
N ALA A 318 -13.53 27.61 13.02
CA ALA A 318 -14.71 27.22 12.25
C ALA A 318 -15.98 27.10 13.13
N SER A 319 -17.14 27.32 12.52
CA SER A 319 -18.42 27.41 13.23
C SER A 319 -18.82 26.12 13.95
N SER A 320 -19.60 26.23 15.04
CA SER A 320 -19.93 25.11 15.94
C SER A 320 -20.74 23.98 15.29
N ASP A 321 -21.35 24.25 14.13
CA ASP A 321 -22.08 23.32 13.27
C ASP A 321 -21.22 22.72 12.14
N ALA A 322 -20.05 23.27 11.84
CA ALA A 322 -19.14 22.75 10.81
C ALA A 322 -18.58 21.38 11.21
N SER A 323 -18.71 20.42 10.28
CA SER A 323 -18.20 19.06 10.44
C SER A 323 -16.67 19.01 10.50
N ILE A 324 -16.13 17.90 11.00
CA ILE A 324 -14.69 17.67 11.05
C ILE A 324 -14.01 17.78 9.68
N LEU A 325 -14.70 17.36 8.60
CA LEU A 325 -14.14 17.44 7.23
C LEU A 325 -14.09 18.89 6.73
N GLU A 326 -15.11 19.71 7.03
CA GLU A 326 -15.13 21.14 6.68
C GLU A 326 -14.09 21.94 7.49
N ARG A 327 -13.87 21.56 8.77
CA ARG A 327 -12.79 22.12 9.61
C ARG A 327 -11.42 21.85 9.00
N ILE A 328 -11.18 20.61 8.57
CA ILE A 328 -9.92 20.19 7.96
C ILE A 328 -9.71 20.85 6.60
N TYR A 329 -10.77 20.96 5.77
CA TYR A 329 -10.72 21.74 4.53
C TYR A 329 -10.35 23.21 4.78
N ALA A 330 -10.96 23.86 5.76
CA ALA A 330 -10.66 25.25 6.13
C ALA A 330 -9.21 25.43 6.63
N GLY A 331 -8.65 24.43 7.31
CA GLY A 331 -7.25 24.35 7.70
C GLY A 331 -6.30 24.17 6.52
N VAL A 332 -6.42 23.05 5.80
CA VAL A 332 -5.48 22.68 4.72
C VAL A 332 -5.53 23.62 3.52
N SER A 333 -6.62 24.38 3.36
CA SER A 333 -6.70 25.51 2.41
C SER A 333 -5.63 26.58 2.65
N VAL A 334 -5.03 26.67 3.85
CA VAL A 334 -3.87 27.54 4.11
C VAL A 334 -2.62 27.03 3.39
N TYR A 335 -2.47 25.72 3.16
CA TYR A 335 -1.37 25.19 2.38
C TYR A 335 -1.64 25.30 0.87
N TYR A 336 -2.76 24.74 0.41
CA TYR A 336 -3.04 24.62 -1.03
C TYR A 336 -3.67 25.86 -1.68
N ASN A 337 -4.25 26.79 -0.93
CA ASN A 337 -5.00 27.92 -1.49
C ASN A 337 -4.94 29.21 -0.65
N TYR A 338 -3.80 29.49 0.01
CA TYR A 338 -3.62 30.71 0.81
C TYR A 338 -3.97 31.99 0.02
N THR A 339 -3.61 32.02 -1.27
CA THR A 339 -3.86 33.15 -2.17
C THR A 339 -5.31 33.28 -2.64
N GLY A 340 -6.17 32.28 -2.39
CA GLY A 340 -7.55 32.22 -2.89
C GLY A 340 -7.69 32.09 -4.41
N LYS A 341 -6.59 31.87 -5.15
CA LYS A 341 -6.57 31.82 -6.62
C LYS A 341 -6.90 30.44 -7.21
N VAL A 342 -6.88 29.38 -6.40
CA VAL A 342 -7.11 28.00 -6.86
C VAL A 342 -8.61 27.66 -6.79
N GLY A 343 -9.21 27.31 -7.93
CA GLY A 343 -10.64 26.98 -8.01
C GLY A 343 -10.97 25.53 -7.66
N CYS A 344 -10.08 24.60 -7.98
CA CYS A 344 -10.10 23.20 -7.57
C CYS A 344 -8.67 22.63 -7.57
N PHE A 345 -8.43 21.55 -6.83
CA PHE A 345 -7.12 20.89 -6.74
C PHE A 345 -7.01 19.68 -7.66
N GLU A 346 -5.85 19.50 -8.28
CA GLU A 346 -5.47 18.24 -8.90
C GLU A 346 -4.57 17.46 -7.94
N LEU A 347 -4.71 16.13 -7.94
CA LEU A 347 -3.91 15.24 -7.09
C LEU A 347 -2.53 14.94 -7.70
N ASP A 348 -2.36 15.19 -9.01
CA ASP A 348 -1.19 14.77 -9.77
C ASP A 348 -0.21 15.93 -10.06
N ASP A 349 -0.15 16.94 -9.18
CA ASP A 349 0.63 18.16 -9.38
C ASP A 349 2.02 18.07 -8.68
N ASP A 350 3.08 17.98 -9.49
CA ASP A 350 4.49 18.16 -9.09
C ASP A 350 5.01 19.49 -9.67
N PRO A 351 4.85 20.62 -8.96
CA PRO A 351 5.24 21.94 -9.45
C PRO A 351 6.76 22.18 -9.42
N HIS A 352 7.53 21.38 -8.66
CA HIS A 352 8.96 21.58 -8.42
C HIS A 352 9.88 20.56 -9.13
N GLY A 353 9.30 19.53 -9.74
CA GLY A 353 9.98 18.56 -10.60
C GLY A 353 10.51 17.31 -9.89
N LEU A 354 10.02 17.05 -8.68
CA LEU A 354 10.49 16.10 -7.67
C LEU A 354 10.33 14.60 -8.04
N ASP A 355 9.66 14.22 -9.15
CA ASP A 355 9.46 12.82 -9.60
C ASP A 355 10.68 11.89 -9.37
N GLY A 356 11.90 12.38 -9.60
CA GLY A 356 13.17 11.63 -9.48
C GLY A 356 13.46 11.12 -8.07
N TRP A 357 12.92 11.77 -7.05
CA TRP A 357 13.10 11.39 -5.66
C TRP A 357 12.45 10.03 -5.35
N ASN A 358 11.33 9.71 -6.02
CA ASN A 358 10.69 8.38 -5.93
C ASN A 358 11.69 7.25 -6.29
N TRP A 359 12.53 7.46 -7.31
CA TRP A 359 13.55 6.50 -7.72
C TRP A 359 14.70 6.42 -6.72
N GLN A 360 15.18 7.56 -6.24
CA GLN A 360 16.24 7.60 -5.24
C GLN A 360 15.81 6.92 -3.93
N ALA A 361 14.58 7.15 -3.46
CA ALA A 361 14.00 6.44 -2.32
C ALA A 361 13.96 4.92 -2.57
N CYS A 362 13.47 4.50 -3.74
CA CYS A 362 13.39 3.08 -4.12
C CYS A 362 14.73 2.40 -4.43
N THR A 363 15.88 3.09 -4.28
CA THR A 363 17.21 2.54 -4.54
C THR A 363 18.16 2.73 -3.36
N GLU A 364 18.39 3.98 -2.93
CA GLU A 364 19.44 4.36 -1.97
C GLU A 364 18.88 5.10 -0.76
N MET A 365 17.98 6.07 -0.97
CA MET A 365 17.35 6.91 0.06
C MET A 365 16.21 6.18 0.79
N VAL A 366 16.50 4.94 1.18
CA VAL A 366 15.57 4.04 1.88
C VAL A 366 15.51 4.45 3.35
N MET A 367 14.77 5.52 3.61
CA MET A 367 14.64 6.14 4.93
C MET A 367 13.43 5.57 5.69
N PRO A 368 13.63 4.80 6.78
CA PRO A 368 12.52 4.22 7.53
C PRO A 368 11.73 5.29 8.30
N MET A 369 10.41 5.25 8.14
CA MET A 369 9.46 6.13 8.83
C MET A 369 8.24 5.35 9.32
N SER A 370 7.72 5.72 10.48
CA SER A 370 6.56 5.12 11.15
C SER A 370 5.74 6.21 11.85
N SER A 371 4.47 5.93 12.16
CA SER A 371 3.59 6.86 12.87
C SER A 371 3.00 6.21 14.13
N SER A 372 3.11 6.90 15.27
CA SER A 372 2.76 6.33 16.58
C SER A 372 1.31 6.61 17.00
N GLN A 373 0.50 5.57 17.26
CA GLN A 373 -0.92 5.73 17.67
C GLN A 373 -1.11 6.63 18.90
N LYS A 374 -0.08 6.78 19.74
CA LYS A 374 -0.12 7.61 20.95
C LYS A 374 0.27 9.07 20.70
N ASN A 375 1.45 9.32 20.11
CA ASN A 375 2.02 10.67 20.06
C ASN A 375 1.68 11.38 18.73
N SER A 376 1.64 10.63 17.63
CA SER A 376 1.35 11.14 16.29
C SER A 376 -0.10 11.65 16.17
N MET A 377 -0.33 12.63 15.30
CA MET A 377 -1.67 13.00 14.82
C MET A 377 -2.08 12.27 13.54
N PHE A 378 -1.17 11.53 12.91
CA PHE A 378 -1.40 10.78 11.67
C PHE A 378 -1.95 9.37 12.00
N THR A 379 -2.43 8.65 10.98
CA THR A 379 -2.77 7.22 11.12
C THR A 379 -1.54 6.43 11.57
N ALA A 380 -1.70 5.47 12.48
CA ALA A 380 -0.58 4.68 12.97
C ALA A 380 -0.17 3.57 11.99
N TYR A 381 1.14 3.47 11.74
CA TYR A 381 1.73 2.41 10.93
C TYR A 381 3.20 2.21 11.31
N ASP A 382 3.71 1.00 11.11
CA ASP A 382 5.12 0.65 11.28
C ASP A 382 5.79 0.40 9.92
N PHE A 383 7.05 0.83 9.76
CA PHE A 383 7.81 0.62 8.53
C PHE A 383 7.98 -0.87 8.19
N ASN A 384 7.41 -1.29 7.05
CA ASN A 384 7.52 -2.67 6.56
C ASN A 384 8.38 -2.72 5.29
N TYR A 385 9.65 -3.07 5.45
CA TYR A 385 10.60 -3.20 4.33
C TYR A 385 10.16 -4.18 3.24
N SER A 386 9.39 -5.23 3.56
CA SER A 386 8.88 -6.16 2.55
C SER A 386 7.84 -5.50 1.64
N SER A 387 6.92 -4.71 2.23
CA SER A 387 5.93 -3.93 1.46
C SER A 387 6.63 -2.86 0.63
N TYR A 388 7.55 -2.10 1.25
CA TYR A 388 8.36 -1.07 0.59
C TYR A 388 9.11 -1.62 -0.64
N LYS A 389 9.73 -2.79 -0.48
CA LYS A 389 10.43 -3.50 -1.56
C LYS A 389 9.46 -3.92 -2.68
N GLU A 390 8.26 -4.36 -2.35
CA GLU A 390 7.24 -4.73 -3.34
C GLU A 390 6.70 -3.51 -4.10
N ASP A 391 6.44 -2.39 -3.43
CA ASP A 391 6.08 -1.13 -4.08
C ASP A 391 7.16 -0.63 -5.05
N CYS A 392 8.43 -0.68 -4.65
CA CYS A 392 9.55 -0.32 -5.52
C CYS A 392 9.75 -1.29 -6.68
N TRP A 393 9.53 -2.59 -6.46
CA TRP A 393 9.53 -3.60 -7.53
C TRP A 393 8.37 -3.39 -8.51
N ASN A 394 7.20 -2.95 -8.04
CA ASN A 394 6.03 -2.71 -8.88
C ASN A 394 6.10 -1.39 -9.64
N THR A 395 6.67 -0.34 -9.02
CA THR A 395 6.83 0.99 -9.63
C THR A 395 8.00 1.03 -10.63
N PHE A 396 9.17 0.53 -10.22
CA PHE A 396 10.43 0.73 -10.93
C PHE A 396 11.18 -0.57 -11.33
N ARG A 397 10.70 -1.76 -10.92
CA ARG A 397 11.36 -3.06 -11.16
C ARG A 397 12.78 -3.17 -10.56
N VAL A 398 13.05 -2.39 -9.52
CA VAL A 398 14.29 -2.44 -8.73
C VAL A 398 14.08 -3.04 -7.35
N ASN A 399 15.19 -3.40 -6.69
CA ASN A 399 15.18 -3.78 -5.28
C ASN A 399 15.95 -2.71 -4.49
N PRO A 400 15.33 -2.01 -3.51
CA PRO A 400 16.02 -1.04 -2.66
C PRO A 400 17.18 -1.66 -1.89
N ARG A 401 18.17 -0.83 -1.53
CA ARG A 401 19.39 -1.24 -0.81
C ARG A 401 19.50 -0.48 0.52
N PRO A 402 18.74 -0.85 1.57
CA PRO A 402 18.61 -0.06 2.81
C PRO A 402 19.92 0.17 3.59
N ARG A 403 20.97 -0.58 3.27
CA ARG A 403 22.29 -0.50 3.91
C ARG A 403 23.37 0.08 3.01
N TRP A 404 22.99 0.64 1.85
CA TRP A 404 23.96 1.14 0.87
C TRP A 404 24.51 2.52 1.27
N VAL A 405 23.63 3.48 1.58
CA VAL A 405 24.05 4.81 2.09
C VAL A 405 24.92 4.68 3.34
N THR A 406 24.57 3.79 4.28
CA THR A 406 25.40 3.53 5.46
C THR A 406 26.70 2.81 5.11
N THR A 407 26.73 1.87 4.17
CA THR A 407 27.99 1.24 3.72
C THR A 407 28.94 2.26 3.06
N GLU A 408 28.43 3.11 2.18
CA GLU A 408 29.25 3.99 1.33
C GLU A 408 29.56 5.34 1.98
N LEU A 409 28.59 5.97 2.67
CA LEU A 409 28.63 7.40 3.00
C LEU A 409 28.83 7.74 4.49
N GLY A 410 29.08 6.76 5.37
CA GLY A 410 29.48 7.04 6.76
C GLY A 410 29.60 5.89 7.75
N GLY A 411 29.18 4.68 7.42
CA GLY A 411 28.91 3.62 8.40
C GLY A 411 27.55 3.80 9.09
N HIS A 412 27.16 2.81 9.91
CA HIS A 412 25.99 2.91 10.78
C HIS A 412 26.27 3.84 11.99
N ASP A 413 27.41 3.66 12.64
CA ASP A 413 27.99 4.65 13.58
C ASP A 413 28.69 5.79 12.83
N ILE A 414 27.91 6.50 12.01
CA ILE A 414 28.34 7.69 11.28
C ILE A 414 28.81 8.81 12.21
N GLU A 415 28.33 8.84 13.45
CA GLU A 415 28.82 9.75 14.48
C GLU A 415 30.30 9.52 14.82
N THR A 416 30.74 8.28 14.97
CA THR A 416 32.17 7.96 15.21
C THR A 416 33.01 8.13 13.94
N THR A 417 32.48 7.82 12.76
CA THR A 417 33.16 8.10 11.48
C THR A 417 33.40 9.59 11.29
N LEU A 418 32.39 10.44 11.51
CA LEU A 418 32.53 11.89 11.44
C LEU A 418 33.55 12.42 12.47
N LYS A 419 33.52 11.93 13.73
CA LYS A 419 34.53 12.28 14.75
C LYS A 419 35.96 11.91 14.36
N SER A 420 36.14 10.81 13.62
CA SER A 420 37.46 10.23 13.34
C SER A 420 38.07 10.71 12.02
N PHE A 421 37.24 10.99 11.00
CA PHE A 421 37.67 11.26 9.63
C PHE A 421 37.06 12.53 9.02
N GLY A 422 35.94 13.02 9.55
CA GLY A 422 35.32 14.26 9.11
C GLY A 422 36.03 15.52 9.64
N SER A 423 35.83 16.64 8.97
CA SER A 423 36.29 17.97 9.44
C SER A 423 35.66 19.10 8.65
N ASN A 424 35.51 20.26 9.28
CA ASN A 424 34.95 21.49 8.70
C ASN A 424 33.53 21.29 8.13
N ILE A 425 32.60 20.84 8.98
CA ILE A 425 31.18 20.70 8.64
C ILE A 425 30.35 21.42 9.69
N ILE A 426 29.41 22.25 9.25
CA ILE A 426 28.36 22.82 10.08
C ILE A 426 27.07 22.07 9.77
N PHE A 427 26.41 21.56 10.80
CA PHE A 427 25.05 21.01 10.72
C PHE A 427 24.08 22.00 11.37
N SER A 428 23.53 22.92 10.57
CA SER A 428 22.46 23.81 10.99
C SER A 428 21.12 23.06 11.01
N ASN A 429 20.32 23.26 12.05
CA ASN A 429 19.04 22.55 12.24
C ASN A 429 18.05 23.41 13.03
N GLY A 430 16.83 23.56 12.51
CA GLY A 430 15.69 24.07 13.27
C GLY A 430 14.92 22.91 13.93
N LEU A 431 14.41 23.09 15.16
CA LEU A 431 13.67 22.04 15.88
C LEU A 431 12.15 22.01 15.58
N LEU A 432 11.67 22.85 14.66
CA LEU A 432 10.34 22.73 14.04
C LEU A 432 10.40 21.93 12.73
N ASP A 433 11.62 21.70 12.22
CA ASP A 433 11.85 20.88 11.04
C ASP A 433 11.78 19.39 11.41
N PRO A 434 10.85 18.60 10.86
CA PRO A 434 10.77 17.18 11.16
C PRO A 434 11.98 16.37 10.66
N TRP A 435 12.77 16.90 9.71
CA TRP A 435 14.04 16.29 9.30
C TRP A 435 15.17 16.49 10.30
N SER A 436 15.06 17.42 11.26
CA SER A 436 16.08 17.64 12.29
C SER A 436 16.27 16.40 13.17
N GLY A 437 15.22 15.59 13.33
CA GLY A 437 15.24 14.31 14.04
C GLY A 437 16.17 13.26 13.40
N GLY A 438 16.45 13.40 12.09
CA GLY A 438 17.41 12.59 11.35
C GLY A 438 18.78 13.25 11.20
N SER A 439 19.08 14.36 11.90
CA SER A 439 20.31 15.15 11.69
C SER A 439 21.22 15.22 12.93
N VAL A 440 22.41 15.79 12.75
CA VAL A 440 23.45 15.92 13.78
C VAL A 440 23.14 17.13 14.67
N LEU A 441 22.42 16.90 15.77
CA LEU A 441 21.98 17.94 16.71
C LEU A 441 23.00 18.28 17.82
N LYS A 442 24.26 17.88 17.69
CA LYS A 442 25.31 18.16 18.70
C LYS A 442 26.71 18.26 18.06
N ASN A 443 27.58 19.08 18.64
CA ASN A 443 28.99 19.16 18.21
C ASN A 443 29.66 17.78 18.34
N LEU A 444 30.27 17.32 17.25
CA LEU A 444 31.02 16.05 17.21
C LEU A 444 32.51 16.27 17.42
N SER A 445 33.06 17.41 16.96
CA SER A 445 34.45 17.81 17.19
C SER A 445 34.58 19.34 17.29
N SER A 446 35.81 19.86 17.34
CA SER A 446 36.08 21.30 17.24
C SER A 446 35.87 21.87 15.82
N THR A 447 35.69 21.02 14.81
CA THR A 447 35.48 21.42 13.40
C THR A 447 34.22 20.80 12.77
N ILE A 448 33.52 19.92 13.50
CA ILE A 448 32.18 19.43 13.16
C ILE A 448 31.23 19.90 14.25
N VAL A 449 30.45 20.93 13.93
CA VAL A 449 29.61 21.66 14.89
C VAL A 449 28.15 21.62 14.46
N ALA A 450 27.25 21.64 15.45
CA ALA A 450 25.81 21.69 15.23
C ALA A 450 25.27 23.04 15.73
N LEU A 451 24.49 23.71 14.89
CA LEU A 451 23.84 24.98 15.21
C LEU A 451 22.34 24.74 15.25
N VAL A 452 21.80 24.56 16.46
CA VAL A 452 20.43 24.08 16.68
C VAL A 452 19.55 25.19 17.24
N THR A 453 18.48 25.54 16.53
CA THR A 453 17.54 26.61 16.90
C THR A 453 16.15 26.06 17.24
N LYS A 454 15.49 26.66 18.23
CA LYS A 454 14.22 26.10 18.78
C LYS A 454 12.97 26.41 17.96
N GLU A 455 13.03 27.45 17.15
CA GLU A 455 11.90 28.03 16.41
C GLU A 455 12.20 28.09 14.90
N GLY A 456 13.24 27.39 14.45
CA GLY A 456 13.56 27.24 13.03
C GLY A 456 12.76 26.10 12.40
N GLY A 457 12.15 26.38 11.25
CA GLY A 457 11.79 25.36 10.26
C GLY A 457 13.00 24.93 9.41
N HIS A 458 12.71 24.20 8.34
CA HIS A 458 13.67 23.54 7.45
C HIS A 458 14.61 24.56 6.78
N HIS A 459 15.92 24.42 7.00
CA HIS A 459 16.99 25.25 6.44
C HIS A 459 16.73 26.78 6.36
N LEU A 460 16.13 27.35 7.42
CA LEU A 460 15.80 28.78 7.49
C LEU A 460 17.04 29.70 7.47
N ASP A 461 18.19 29.20 7.91
CA ASP A 461 19.51 29.85 7.79
C ASP A 461 19.88 30.18 6.34
N LEU A 462 19.56 29.31 5.39
CA LEU A 462 19.89 29.52 3.98
C LEU A 462 18.99 30.57 3.28
N ARG A 463 17.83 30.90 3.86
CA ARG A 463 16.88 31.86 3.27
C ARG A 463 17.49 33.27 3.18
N PRO A 464 17.00 34.14 2.27
CA PRO A 464 17.34 35.56 2.32
C PRO A 464 17.06 36.18 3.71
N SER A 465 17.78 37.24 4.03
CA SER A 465 17.58 37.99 5.27
C SER A 465 16.39 38.95 5.14
N THR A 466 15.55 38.99 6.18
CA THR A 466 14.35 39.82 6.24
C THR A 466 14.38 40.78 7.45
N PRO A 467 13.71 41.95 7.40
CA PRO A 467 13.49 42.78 8.59
C PRO A 467 12.75 42.06 9.73
N GLU A 468 12.00 41.01 9.39
CA GLU A 468 11.24 40.14 10.27
C GLU A 468 12.07 38.99 10.88
N ASP A 469 13.35 38.83 10.50
CA ASP A 469 14.22 37.76 10.99
C ASP A 469 14.36 37.80 12.52
N PRO A 470 14.06 36.70 13.24
CA PRO A 470 14.23 36.66 14.68
C PRO A 470 15.71 36.74 15.06
N LYS A 471 16.03 37.39 16.17
CA LYS A 471 17.41 37.64 16.62
C LYS A 471 18.29 36.39 16.67
N TRP A 472 17.72 35.22 17.00
CA TRP A 472 18.45 33.95 17.03
C TRP A 472 18.86 33.44 15.64
N LEU A 473 18.12 33.80 14.57
CA LEU A 473 18.45 33.44 13.18
C LEU A 473 19.63 34.28 12.67
N VAL A 474 19.63 35.57 13.03
CA VAL A 474 20.77 36.47 12.77
C VAL A 474 22.02 35.98 13.50
N GLU A 475 21.91 35.62 14.79
CA GLU A 475 23.01 35.05 15.59
C GLU A 475 23.51 33.70 15.02
N GLN A 476 22.62 32.86 14.49
CA GLN A 476 23.00 31.63 13.79
C GLN A 476 23.82 31.92 12.53
N ARG A 477 23.31 32.78 11.63
CA ARG A 477 24.00 33.18 10.38
C ARG A 477 25.34 33.85 10.67
N GLU A 478 25.44 34.66 11.72
CA GLU A 478 26.72 35.25 12.16
C GLU A 478 27.74 34.19 12.60
N ALA A 479 27.30 33.14 13.30
CA ALA A 479 28.17 32.02 13.68
C ALA A 479 28.65 31.21 12.46
N GLU A 480 27.75 30.92 11.51
CA GLU A 480 28.05 30.24 10.25
C GLU A 480 29.09 31.00 9.43
N ILE A 481 28.88 32.31 9.25
CA ILE A 481 29.84 33.21 8.59
C ILE A 481 31.19 33.19 9.33
N GLY A 482 31.19 33.27 10.66
CA GLY A 482 32.41 33.26 11.47
C GLY A 482 33.24 31.98 11.31
N LEU A 483 32.57 30.82 11.21
CA LEU A 483 33.20 29.52 11.00
C LEU A 483 33.76 29.38 9.59
N ILE A 484 32.99 29.75 8.56
CA ILE A 484 33.42 29.76 7.15
C ILE A 484 34.61 30.71 6.97
N GLN A 485 34.59 31.89 7.61
CA GLN A 485 35.71 32.82 7.63
C GLN A 485 36.95 32.26 8.34
N GLY A 486 36.76 31.46 9.39
CA GLY A 486 37.82 30.68 10.02
C GLY A 486 38.48 29.70 9.05
N TRP A 487 37.69 28.89 8.33
CA TRP A 487 38.21 27.91 7.37
C TRP A 487 38.98 28.56 6.21
N ILE A 488 38.42 29.59 5.57
CA ILE A 488 39.05 30.30 4.44
C ILE A 488 40.35 30.97 4.88
N ARG A 489 40.37 31.59 6.08
CA ARG A 489 41.57 32.22 6.64
C ARG A 489 42.67 31.20 6.90
N THR A 490 42.35 30.06 7.53
CA THR A 490 43.33 28.99 7.78
C THR A 490 43.90 28.44 6.47
N TYR A 491 43.04 28.19 5.47
CA TYR A 491 43.48 27.72 4.15
C TYR A 491 44.44 28.70 3.45
N ARG A 492 44.15 30.01 3.48
CA ARG A 492 45.05 31.04 2.92
C ARG A 492 46.40 31.05 3.63
N LEU A 493 46.42 31.02 4.97
CA LEU A 493 47.66 30.94 5.75
C LEU A 493 48.49 29.68 5.47
N GLU A 494 47.84 28.52 5.27
CA GLU A 494 48.52 27.27 4.88
C GLU A 494 49.13 27.36 3.48
N LYS A 495 48.42 27.98 2.52
CA LYS A 495 48.94 28.20 1.15
C LYS A 495 50.10 29.21 1.12
N GLU A 496 49.99 30.30 1.87
CA GLU A 496 51.08 31.27 2.06
C GLU A 496 52.31 30.60 2.69
N ALA A 497 52.13 29.75 3.71
CA ALA A 497 53.23 29.03 4.36
C ALA A 497 53.92 27.98 3.46
N GLN A 498 53.21 27.40 2.48
CA GLN A 498 53.79 26.48 1.49
C GLN A 498 54.69 27.21 0.46
N PHE A 499 54.43 28.49 0.17
CA PHE A 499 55.12 29.21 -0.91
C PHE A 499 56.64 29.39 -0.66
N PRO A 500 57.13 29.78 0.54
CA PRO A 500 58.56 29.80 0.84
C PRO A 500 59.26 28.43 0.79
N LEU A 501 58.53 27.35 1.09
CA LEU A 501 59.08 25.98 1.07
C LEU A 501 59.27 25.49 -0.37
N LEU A 502 58.25 25.67 -1.21
CA LEU A 502 58.34 25.39 -2.65
C LEU A 502 59.41 26.24 -3.33
N LYS A 503 59.49 27.54 -2.99
CA LYS A 503 60.52 28.44 -3.51
C LYS A 503 61.94 27.96 -3.15
N ARG A 504 62.21 27.60 -1.88
CA ARG A 504 63.51 27.06 -1.46
C ARG A 504 63.86 25.73 -2.15
N SER A 505 62.87 24.87 -2.40
CA SER A 505 63.08 23.63 -3.15
C SER A 505 63.48 23.91 -4.60
N TRP A 506 62.82 24.86 -5.26
CA TRP A 506 63.18 25.34 -6.60
C TRP A 506 64.57 26.00 -6.64
N GLU A 507 64.87 26.88 -5.70
CA GLU A 507 66.19 27.53 -5.58
C GLU A 507 67.31 26.50 -5.37
N SER A 508 67.07 25.46 -4.58
CA SER A 508 68.02 24.36 -4.38
C SER A 508 68.25 23.53 -5.65
N SER A 509 67.20 23.22 -6.42
CA SER A 509 67.33 22.44 -7.66
C SER A 509 67.91 23.27 -8.82
N LEU A 510 67.74 24.59 -8.79
CA LEU A 510 68.42 25.51 -9.71
C LEU A 510 69.93 25.55 -9.41
N LEU A 511 70.30 25.69 -8.13
CA LEU A 511 71.70 25.70 -7.69
C LEU A 511 72.43 24.38 -8.00
N GLU A 512 71.74 23.25 -7.89
CA GLU A 512 72.25 21.93 -8.29
C GLU A 512 72.62 21.88 -9.78
N LYS A 513 71.76 22.43 -10.66
CA LYS A 513 72.02 22.54 -12.10
C LYS A 513 73.12 23.56 -12.46
N GLU A 514 73.26 24.64 -11.68
CA GLU A 514 74.39 25.56 -11.84
C GLU A 514 75.72 24.87 -11.49
N GLN A 515 75.75 24.00 -10.47
CA GLN A 515 76.93 23.17 -10.16
C GLN A 515 77.24 22.14 -11.25
N GLU A 516 76.22 21.48 -11.84
CA GLU A 516 76.42 20.62 -13.00
C GLU A 516 77.05 21.37 -14.19
N LEU A 517 76.60 22.61 -14.44
CA LEU A 517 77.10 23.46 -15.52
C LEU A 517 78.58 23.84 -15.32
N LEU A 518 78.96 24.26 -14.11
CA LEU A 518 80.35 24.58 -13.76
C LEU A 518 81.29 23.37 -13.96
N VAL A 519 80.81 22.16 -13.61
CA VAL A 519 81.55 20.91 -13.84
C VAL A 519 81.68 20.56 -15.34
N VAL A 520 80.83 21.12 -16.21
CA VAL A 520 80.99 21.03 -17.67
C VAL A 520 81.99 22.06 -18.19
N GLU A 521 81.98 23.29 -17.68
CA GLU A 521 82.95 24.33 -18.04
C GLU A 521 84.39 23.95 -17.64
N GLU A 522 84.59 23.39 -16.45
CA GLU A 522 85.93 22.95 -16.00
C GLU A 522 86.49 21.81 -16.88
N LYS A 523 85.62 20.93 -17.39
CA LYS A 523 85.98 19.89 -18.39
C LYS A 523 86.32 20.47 -19.76
N ILE A 524 85.88 21.70 -20.09
CA ILE A 524 86.24 22.42 -21.30
C ILE A 524 87.61 23.11 -21.10
N ALA A 525 87.80 23.85 -20.00
CA ALA A 525 89.08 24.49 -19.66
C ALA A 525 90.24 23.46 -19.57
N SER A 526 89.97 22.27 -19.03
CA SER A 526 90.90 21.13 -18.99
C SER A 526 91.37 20.65 -20.38
N LYS A 527 90.53 20.81 -21.42
CA LYS A 527 90.93 20.53 -22.82
C LYS A 527 91.77 21.66 -23.41
N GLU A 528 91.45 22.92 -23.12
CA GLU A 528 92.15 24.07 -23.69
C GLU A 528 93.59 24.21 -23.18
N SER A 529 93.84 23.93 -21.90
CA SER A 529 95.19 24.00 -21.31
C SER A 529 96.21 23.10 -22.02
N LYS A 530 95.77 22.00 -22.66
CA LYS A 530 96.63 21.11 -23.46
C LYS A 530 97.03 21.66 -24.83
N VAL A 531 96.40 22.73 -25.31
CA VAL A 531 96.55 23.23 -26.70
C VAL A 531 97.58 24.37 -26.83
N LEU A 532 97.92 25.06 -25.74
CA LEU A 532 98.73 26.29 -25.79
C LEU A 532 100.25 26.06 -25.88
N ALA A 533 100.77 24.94 -25.39
CA ALA A 533 102.22 24.71 -25.21
C ALA A 533 103.06 24.50 -26.49
N ASN A 534 102.46 24.52 -27.69
CA ASN A 534 103.12 24.03 -28.92
C ASN A 534 102.94 24.98 -30.14
N ARG A 535 102.74 26.28 -29.92
CA ARG A 535 102.12 27.15 -30.95
C ARG A 535 103.07 28.00 -31.81
N GLU A 536 104.26 28.40 -31.33
CA GLU A 536 105.11 29.35 -32.07
C GLU A 536 105.88 28.76 -33.26
N VAL A 537 106.60 27.65 -33.09
CA VAL A 537 107.37 27.02 -34.19
C VAL A 537 106.44 26.52 -35.31
N ILE A 538 105.25 26.06 -34.93
CA ILE A 538 104.28 25.50 -35.88
C ILE A 538 103.70 26.58 -36.81
N LEU A 539 103.59 27.85 -36.40
CA LEU A 539 102.90 28.89 -37.18
C LEU A 539 103.52 29.18 -38.57
N ARG A 540 104.84 29.01 -38.75
CA ARG A 540 105.46 29.16 -40.09
C ARG A 540 105.18 27.97 -41.01
N LYS A 541 105.11 26.76 -40.46
CA LYS A 541 104.78 25.56 -41.26
C LYS A 541 103.28 25.51 -41.56
N ARG A 542 102.45 25.82 -40.57
CA ARG A 542 100.98 25.90 -40.70
C ARG A 542 100.49 26.84 -41.80
N LYS A 543 101.24 27.85 -42.24
CA LYS A 543 100.81 28.62 -43.42
C LYS A 543 100.75 27.72 -44.68
N SER A 544 101.81 26.95 -44.93
CA SER A 544 101.86 25.98 -46.03
C SER A 544 100.97 24.77 -45.79
N ASP A 545 100.89 24.29 -44.53
CA ASP A 545 100.06 23.13 -44.21
C ASP A 545 98.55 23.49 -44.30
N VAL A 546 98.11 24.69 -43.92
CA VAL A 546 96.69 25.11 -43.96
C VAL A 546 96.18 25.30 -45.39
N GLU A 547 97.02 25.73 -46.33
CA GLU A 547 96.62 25.83 -47.74
C GLU A 547 96.28 24.41 -48.31
N GLY A 548 97.03 23.37 -47.91
CA GLY A 548 96.70 21.97 -48.21
C GLY A 548 95.62 21.35 -47.31
N GLU A 549 95.54 21.73 -46.05
CA GLU A 549 94.52 21.27 -45.10
C GLU A 549 93.14 21.82 -45.47
N LEU A 550 93.06 23.01 -46.09
CA LEU A 550 91.83 23.57 -46.64
C LEU A 550 91.34 22.76 -47.84
N GLU A 551 92.22 22.38 -48.79
CA GLU A 551 91.84 21.52 -49.91
C GLU A 551 91.44 20.11 -49.43
N SER A 552 92.14 19.57 -48.43
CA SER A 552 91.78 18.32 -47.77
C SER A 552 90.43 18.41 -47.02
N LYS A 553 90.12 19.55 -46.38
CA LYS A 553 88.84 19.79 -45.70
C LYS A 553 87.69 20.11 -46.65
N CYS A 554 87.94 20.70 -47.82
CA CYS A 554 86.96 20.75 -48.89
C CYS A 554 86.57 19.31 -49.31
N LYS A 555 87.56 18.45 -49.61
CA LYS A 555 87.29 17.03 -49.90
C LYS A 555 86.64 16.29 -48.72
N LEU A 556 86.98 16.61 -47.47
CA LEU A 556 86.32 16.01 -46.30
C LEU A 556 84.86 16.45 -46.18
N ALA A 557 84.57 17.74 -46.38
CA ALA A 557 83.23 18.30 -46.35
C ALA A 557 82.38 17.83 -47.55
N GLU A 558 82.96 17.68 -48.74
CA GLU A 558 82.32 17.03 -49.89
C GLU A 558 81.95 15.59 -49.57
N ASN A 559 82.87 14.81 -48.98
CA ASN A 559 82.58 13.43 -48.53
C ASN A 559 81.55 13.38 -47.38
N GLU A 560 81.51 14.39 -46.50
CA GLU A 560 80.52 14.49 -45.42
C GLU A 560 79.14 14.91 -45.94
N ILE A 561 79.08 15.79 -46.93
CA ILE A 561 77.86 16.18 -47.66
C ILE A 561 77.34 14.99 -48.48
N GLU A 562 78.23 14.23 -49.13
CA GLU A 562 77.92 13.01 -49.87
C GLU A 562 77.44 11.88 -48.93
N SER A 563 78.05 11.76 -47.74
CA SER A 563 77.58 10.88 -46.67
C SER A 563 76.18 11.29 -46.19
N LYS A 564 75.96 12.58 -45.91
CA LYS A 564 74.65 13.11 -45.49
C LYS A 564 73.61 13.03 -46.59
N ARG A 565 73.99 13.16 -47.87
CA ARG A 565 73.15 12.88 -49.04
C ARG A 565 72.67 11.44 -49.01
N ARG A 566 73.57 10.46 -48.88
CA ARG A 566 73.21 9.03 -48.84
C ARG A 566 72.35 8.67 -47.62
N VAL A 567 72.56 9.33 -46.49
CA VAL A 567 71.67 9.21 -45.31
C VAL A 567 70.30 9.85 -45.56
N TRP A 568 70.22 10.94 -46.34
CA TRP A 568 68.96 11.53 -46.79
C TRP A 568 68.24 10.67 -47.83
N GLU A 569 68.95 10.06 -48.77
CA GLU A 569 68.41 9.10 -49.75
C GLU A 569 67.88 7.85 -49.04
N LEU A 570 68.58 7.33 -48.05
CA LEU A 570 68.09 6.25 -47.17
C LEU A 570 66.84 6.68 -46.37
N ARG A 571 66.75 7.94 -45.93
CA ARG A 571 65.54 8.49 -45.29
C ARG A 571 64.40 8.69 -46.27
N GLU A 572 64.67 9.07 -47.52
CA GLU A 572 63.66 9.17 -48.56
C GLU A 572 63.08 7.79 -48.92
N VAL A 573 63.91 6.74 -48.88
CA VAL A 573 63.46 5.35 -49.01
C VAL A 573 62.67 4.89 -47.79
N ASP A 574 63.10 5.19 -46.55
CA ASP A 574 62.33 4.90 -45.32
C ASP A 574 61.00 5.67 -45.28
N ILE A 575 60.95 6.92 -45.78
CA ILE A 575 59.72 7.68 -45.95
C ILE A 575 58.81 7.03 -46.99
N LYS A 576 59.34 6.66 -48.17
CA LYS A 576 58.55 5.96 -49.20
C LYS A 576 58.02 4.61 -48.72
N GLN A 577 58.80 3.82 -48.00
CA GLN A 577 58.31 2.58 -47.37
C GLN A 577 57.23 2.84 -46.31
N ARG A 578 57.22 4.00 -45.65
CA ARG A 578 56.13 4.40 -44.74
C ARG A 578 54.91 4.93 -45.49
N GLU A 579 55.09 5.61 -46.62
CA GLU A 579 54.01 6.02 -47.52
C GLU A 579 53.33 4.77 -48.12
N ASP A 580 54.10 3.78 -48.57
CA ASP A 580 53.61 2.46 -49.02
C ASP A 580 52.85 1.75 -47.87
N LEU A 581 53.40 1.69 -46.66
CA LEU A 581 52.77 1.08 -45.48
C LEU A 581 51.51 1.85 -45.00
N VAL A 582 51.44 3.16 -45.27
CA VAL A 582 50.22 3.96 -45.05
C VAL A 582 49.20 3.63 -46.14
N GLY A 583 49.60 3.50 -47.41
CA GLY A 583 48.72 3.05 -48.50
C GLY A 583 48.14 1.65 -48.28
N GLU A 584 48.93 0.70 -47.75
CA GLU A 584 48.43 -0.61 -47.33
C GLU A 584 47.36 -0.48 -46.23
N LYS A 585 47.58 0.40 -45.24
CA LYS A 585 46.60 0.64 -44.16
C LYS A 585 45.36 1.39 -44.62
N GLU A 586 45.50 2.34 -45.55
CA GLU A 586 44.36 3.01 -46.19
C GLU A 586 43.53 2.00 -46.99
N HIS A 587 44.18 1.06 -47.70
CA HIS A 587 43.47 -0.03 -48.38
C HIS A 587 42.78 -0.98 -47.41
N ASP A 588 43.41 -1.37 -46.30
CA ASP A 588 42.81 -2.20 -45.26
C ASP A 588 41.61 -1.50 -44.59
N LEU A 589 41.71 -0.19 -44.35
CA LEU A 589 40.60 0.64 -43.86
C LEU A 589 39.48 0.75 -44.89
N GLU A 590 39.79 0.87 -46.19
CA GLU A 590 38.79 0.87 -47.26
C GLU A 590 38.07 -0.48 -47.34
N VAL A 591 38.79 -1.60 -47.22
CA VAL A 591 38.23 -2.96 -47.14
C VAL A 591 37.37 -3.14 -45.88
N GLN A 592 37.76 -2.55 -44.75
CA GLN A 592 36.91 -2.50 -43.54
C GLN A 592 35.66 -1.65 -43.76
N SER A 593 35.75 -0.51 -44.43
CA SER A 593 34.62 0.35 -44.79
C SER A 593 33.62 -0.38 -45.71
N ARG A 594 34.10 -1.14 -46.71
CA ARG A 594 33.26 -1.98 -47.56
C ARG A 594 32.55 -3.09 -46.75
N LYS A 595 33.24 -3.72 -45.80
CA LYS A 595 32.65 -4.71 -44.85
C LYS A 595 31.64 -4.07 -43.91
N LEU A 596 31.80 -2.81 -43.52
CA LEU A 596 30.83 -2.05 -42.74
C LEU A 596 29.57 -1.74 -43.55
N ALA A 597 29.71 -1.27 -44.80
CA ALA A 597 28.56 -1.05 -45.70
C ALA A 597 27.77 -2.34 -46.00
N GLU A 598 28.44 -3.50 -46.07
CA GLU A 598 27.75 -4.79 -46.22
C GLU A 598 27.02 -5.24 -44.93
N LYS A 599 27.59 -4.94 -43.75
CA LYS A 599 26.88 -5.11 -42.46
C LYS A 599 25.69 -4.16 -42.33
N GLU A 600 25.83 -2.91 -42.76
CA GLU A 600 24.78 -1.90 -42.77
C GLU A 600 23.59 -2.38 -43.63
N LYS A 601 23.85 -2.84 -44.85
CA LYS A 601 22.85 -3.47 -45.73
C LYS A 601 22.16 -4.67 -45.09
N ASN A 602 22.90 -5.51 -44.37
CA ASN A 602 22.35 -6.65 -43.61
C ASN A 602 21.43 -6.17 -42.47
N LEU A 603 21.81 -5.10 -41.77
CA LEU A 603 20.97 -4.45 -40.76
C LEU A 603 19.71 -3.82 -41.37
N THR A 604 19.79 -3.21 -42.56
CA THR A 604 18.61 -2.70 -43.29
C THR A 604 17.64 -3.84 -43.62
N GLU A 605 18.14 -4.96 -44.15
CA GLU A 605 17.30 -6.14 -44.44
C GLU A 605 16.71 -6.75 -43.17
N ARG A 606 17.48 -6.75 -42.07
CA ARG A 606 17.00 -7.19 -40.75
C ARG A 606 15.93 -6.25 -40.17
N SER A 607 16.02 -4.94 -40.41
CA SER A 607 14.98 -3.97 -40.07
C SER A 607 13.70 -4.27 -40.83
N TYR A 608 13.75 -4.40 -42.15
CA TYR A 608 12.57 -4.75 -42.96
C TYR A 608 11.90 -6.07 -42.50
N ARG A 609 12.71 -7.07 -42.10
CA ARG A 609 12.24 -8.34 -41.51
C ARG A 609 11.69 -8.21 -40.07
N LEU A 610 11.92 -7.09 -39.38
CA LEU A 610 11.28 -6.73 -38.11
C LEU A 610 9.99 -5.95 -38.36
N ASP A 611 9.97 -4.98 -39.27
CA ASP A 611 8.77 -4.23 -39.67
C ASP A 611 7.64 -5.18 -40.12
N GLU A 612 7.96 -6.23 -40.91
CA GLU A 612 7.00 -7.27 -41.32
C GLU A 612 6.51 -8.14 -40.14
N LYS A 613 7.34 -8.35 -39.11
CA LYS A 613 6.93 -9.04 -37.88
C LYS A 613 6.05 -8.16 -37.00
N GLU A 614 6.31 -6.87 -36.93
CA GLU A 614 5.48 -5.90 -36.21
C GLU A 614 4.08 -5.83 -36.83
N LYS A 615 3.98 -5.73 -38.16
CA LYS A 615 2.69 -5.83 -38.87
C LYS A 615 1.93 -7.13 -38.55
N HIS A 616 2.63 -8.26 -38.50
CA HIS A 616 2.01 -9.54 -38.13
C HIS A 616 1.57 -9.57 -36.65
N LEU A 617 2.36 -9.01 -35.74
CA LEU A 617 2.02 -8.92 -34.32
C LEU A 617 0.77 -8.06 -34.11
N ASN A 618 0.72 -6.88 -34.73
CA ASN A 618 -0.42 -5.97 -34.68
C ASN A 618 -1.69 -6.63 -35.27
N ALA A 619 -1.56 -7.38 -36.37
CA ALA A 619 -2.67 -8.17 -36.93
C ALA A 619 -3.16 -9.28 -35.98
N THR A 620 -2.27 -9.93 -35.22
CA THR A 620 -2.69 -10.88 -34.18
C THR A 620 -3.27 -10.21 -32.93
N GLU A 621 -2.83 -9.01 -32.58
CA GLU A 621 -3.43 -8.20 -31.50
C GLU A 621 -4.85 -7.76 -31.86
N GLU A 622 -5.11 -7.35 -33.11
CA GLU A 622 -6.46 -7.10 -33.60
C GLU A 622 -7.37 -8.35 -33.51
N ASP A 623 -6.87 -9.53 -33.88
CA ASP A 623 -7.63 -10.79 -33.78
C ASP A 623 -7.91 -11.19 -32.32
N ILE A 624 -6.95 -10.99 -31.42
CA ILE A 624 -7.14 -11.15 -29.97
C ILE A 624 -8.21 -10.17 -29.46
N ASN A 625 -8.14 -8.88 -29.81
CA ASN A 625 -9.14 -7.88 -29.41
C ASN A 625 -10.54 -8.18 -29.97
N ARG A 626 -10.65 -8.71 -31.20
CA ARG A 626 -11.93 -9.19 -31.76
C ARG A 626 -12.49 -10.37 -30.94
N LYS A 627 -11.64 -11.30 -30.51
CA LYS A 627 -12.03 -12.46 -29.68
C LYS A 627 -12.43 -12.06 -28.25
N THR A 628 -11.70 -11.13 -27.62
CA THR A 628 -12.05 -10.57 -26.30
C THR A 628 -13.41 -9.88 -26.34
N ASN A 629 -13.68 -9.08 -27.38
CA ASN A 629 -14.99 -8.46 -27.58
C ASN A 629 -16.11 -9.50 -27.82
N LEU A 630 -15.81 -10.63 -28.47
CA LEU A 630 -16.77 -11.72 -28.64
C LEU A 630 -17.10 -12.38 -27.28
N LEU A 631 -16.08 -12.65 -26.46
CA LEU A 631 -16.21 -13.27 -25.14
C LEU A 631 -17.01 -12.39 -24.15
N GLU A 632 -16.79 -11.07 -24.13
CA GLU A 632 -17.56 -10.18 -23.27
C GLU A 632 -19.05 -10.13 -23.69
N ASN A 633 -19.34 -10.23 -25.00
CA ASN A 633 -20.71 -10.38 -25.51
C ASN A 633 -21.36 -11.72 -25.12
N GLU A 634 -20.62 -12.83 -25.08
CA GLU A 634 -21.13 -14.11 -24.59
C GLU A 634 -21.35 -14.11 -23.07
N LYS A 635 -20.44 -13.51 -22.32
CA LYS A 635 -20.54 -13.29 -20.86
C LYS A 635 -21.77 -12.46 -20.48
N GLU A 636 -22.11 -11.42 -21.25
CA GLU A 636 -23.32 -10.64 -21.03
C GLU A 636 -24.61 -11.42 -21.41
N ARG A 637 -24.57 -12.27 -22.45
CA ARG A 637 -25.66 -13.21 -22.74
C ARG A 637 -25.85 -14.22 -21.60
N LEU A 638 -24.77 -14.73 -21.02
CA LEU A 638 -24.82 -15.67 -19.89
C LEU A 638 -25.39 -15.01 -18.62
N ARG A 639 -24.99 -13.77 -18.30
CA ARG A 639 -25.61 -12.97 -17.22
C ARG A 639 -27.12 -12.82 -17.39
N LYS A 640 -27.57 -12.52 -18.62
CA LYS A 640 -29.01 -12.43 -18.90
C LYS A 640 -29.71 -13.78 -18.73
N LEU A 641 -29.09 -14.86 -19.19
CA LEU A 641 -29.64 -16.21 -19.05
C LEU A 641 -29.76 -16.63 -17.57
N ASP A 642 -28.79 -16.27 -16.74
CA ASP A 642 -28.82 -16.51 -15.29
C ASP A 642 -29.96 -15.72 -14.61
N LEU A 643 -30.17 -14.45 -14.99
CA LEU A 643 -31.29 -13.65 -14.48
C LEU A 643 -32.66 -14.25 -14.85
N ASP A 644 -32.82 -14.71 -16.09
CA ASP A 644 -34.02 -15.42 -16.55
C ASP A 644 -34.20 -16.77 -15.80
N LEU A 645 -33.10 -17.45 -15.45
CA LEU A 645 -33.10 -18.68 -14.67
C LEU A 645 -33.49 -18.46 -13.20
N GLN A 646 -32.97 -17.41 -12.56
CA GLN A 646 -33.37 -17.01 -11.20
C GLN A 646 -34.86 -16.62 -11.16
N GLN A 647 -35.35 -15.89 -12.16
CA GLN A 647 -36.75 -15.48 -12.23
C GLN A 647 -37.70 -16.68 -12.46
N THR A 648 -37.27 -17.68 -13.25
CA THR A 648 -38.04 -18.93 -13.41
C THR A 648 -37.96 -19.84 -12.19
N LEU A 649 -36.84 -19.89 -11.46
CA LEU A 649 -36.73 -20.56 -10.16
C LEU A 649 -37.74 -19.99 -9.15
N VAL A 650 -37.84 -18.66 -9.02
CA VAL A 650 -38.86 -18.02 -8.15
C VAL A 650 -40.29 -18.40 -8.59
N SER A 651 -40.57 -18.50 -9.88
CA SER A 651 -41.87 -18.96 -10.38
C SER A 651 -42.16 -20.43 -10.05
N LEU A 652 -41.13 -21.29 -10.02
CA LEU A 652 -41.26 -22.71 -9.64
C LEU A 652 -41.42 -22.87 -8.12
N GLU A 653 -40.70 -22.08 -7.32
CA GLU A 653 -40.84 -22.00 -5.86
C GLU A 653 -42.29 -21.65 -5.47
N ASP A 654 -42.89 -20.68 -6.17
CA ASP A 654 -44.27 -20.24 -5.92
C ASP A 654 -45.33 -21.23 -6.46
N LYS A 655 -45.01 -22.00 -7.50
CA LYS A 655 -45.83 -23.13 -7.95
C LYS A 655 -45.77 -24.29 -6.97
N ARG A 656 -44.61 -24.60 -6.39
CA ARG A 656 -44.45 -25.65 -5.37
C ARG A 656 -45.36 -25.39 -4.18
N LYS A 657 -45.29 -24.19 -3.57
CA LYS A 657 -46.18 -23.77 -2.47
C LYS A 657 -47.68 -23.95 -2.76
N ARG A 658 -48.10 -23.75 -4.02
CA ARG A 658 -49.51 -23.96 -4.44
C ARG A 658 -49.87 -25.44 -4.55
N VAL A 659 -48.94 -26.29 -4.97
CA VAL A 659 -49.10 -27.76 -4.96
C VAL A 659 -49.09 -28.30 -3.53
N ASP A 660 -48.20 -27.79 -2.68
CA ASP A 660 -48.13 -28.14 -1.25
C ASP A 660 -49.47 -27.84 -0.56
N SER A 661 -49.99 -26.61 -0.71
CA SER A 661 -51.30 -26.20 -0.16
C SER A 661 -52.52 -26.85 -0.84
N ALA A 662 -52.36 -27.46 -2.02
CA ALA A 662 -53.40 -28.29 -2.63
C ALA A 662 -53.36 -29.72 -2.07
N THR A 663 -52.17 -30.23 -1.75
CA THR A 663 -51.95 -31.54 -1.14
C THR A 663 -52.50 -31.58 0.29
N GLU A 664 -52.24 -30.55 1.11
CA GLU A 664 -52.84 -30.42 2.45
C GLU A 664 -54.37 -30.49 2.43
N LYS A 665 -55.01 -29.83 1.45
CA LYS A 665 -56.46 -29.83 1.26
C LYS A 665 -56.99 -31.19 0.79
N LEU A 666 -56.22 -31.92 -0.02
CA LEU A 666 -56.55 -33.27 -0.44
C LEU A 666 -56.47 -34.27 0.74
N GLU A 667 -55.47 -34.12 1.61
CA GLU A 667 -55.32 -34.91 2.84
C GLU A 667 -56.49 -34.64 3.81
N ALA A 668 -56.92 -33.39 3.96
CA ALA A 668 -58.10 -33.01 4.75
C ALA A 668 -59.39 -33.64 4.18
N LEU A 669 -59.67 -33.50 2.89
CA LEU A 669 -60.83 -34.12 2.22
C LEU A 669 -60.82 -35.66 2.33
N LYS A 670 -59.65 -36.28 2.33
CA LYS A 670 -59.46 -37.73 2.52
C LYS A 670 -59.79 -38.18 3.94
N ASN A 671 -59.49 -37.36 4.95
CA ASN A 671 -59.94 -37.59 6.33
C ASN A 671 -61.46 -37.41 6.47
N GLU A 672 -62.05 -36.34 5.92
CA GLU A 672 -63.51 -36.13 5.92
C GLU A 672 -64.26 -37.29 5.21
N THR A 673 -63.70 -37.80 4.10
CA THR A 673 -64.23 -38.98 3.39
C THR A 673 -64.14 -40.25 4.26
N SER A 674 -63.11 -40.37 5.09
CA SER A 674 -62.93 -41.50 6.01
C SER A 674 -63.91 -41.44 7.19
N GLU A 675 -64.21 -40.24 7.72
CA GLU A 675 -65.25 -40.06 8.73
C GLU A 675 -66.66 -40.34 8.17
N LEU A 676 -66.94 -39.90 6.93
CA LEU A 676 -68.18 -40.23 6.22
C LEU A 676 -68.35 -41.74 6.02
N PHE A 677 -67.29 -42.48 5.69
CA PHE A 677 -67.33 -43.94 5.57
C PHE A 677 -67.63 -44.63 6.91
N ILE A 678 -67.08 -44.14 8.02
CA ILE A 678 -67.39 -44.63 9.38
C ILE A 678 -68.87 -44.35 9.74
N LEU A 679 -69.41 -43.20 9.34
CA LEU A 679 -70.83 -42.87 9.52
C LEU A 679 -71.75 -43.75 8.65
N GLU A 680 -71.37 -44.03 7.40
CA GLU A 680 -72.10 -44.95 6.52
C GLU A 680 -72.16 -46.37 7.10
N MET A 681 -71.03 -46.87 7.63
CA MET A 681 -70.99 -48.18 8.30
C MET A 681 -71.92 -48.24 9.52
N LYS A 682 -71.93 -47.21 10.37
CA LYS A 682 -72.85 -47.16 11.54
C LYS A 682 -74.32 -47.09 11.13
N LEU A 683 -74.66 -46.26 10.14
CA LEU A 683 -76.03 -46.16 9.62
C LEU A 683 -76.51 -47.50 9.03
N LYS A 684 -75.60 -48.27 8.43
CA LYS A 684 -75.87 -49.62 7.91
C LYS A 684 -76.10 -50.64 9.03
N GLU A 685 -75.32 -50.56 10.11
CA GLU A 685 -75.48 -51.38 11.32
C GLU A 685 -76.84 -51.13 12.00
N GLU A 686 -77.24 -49.87 12.19
CA GLU A 686 -78.58 -49.50 12.67
C GLU A 686 -79.70 -49.99 11.73
N LEU A 687 -79.49 -49.92 10.41
CA LEU A 687 -80.46 -50.41 9.42
C LEU A 687 -80.65 -51.93 9.45
N ASP A 688 -79.60 -52.69 9.71
CA ASP A 688 -79.66 -54.15 9.81
C ASP A 688 -80.20 -54.62 11.18
N ASP A 689 -79.95 -53.88 12.28
CA ASP A 689 -80.64 -54.12 13.56
C ASP A 689 -82.15 -53.82 13.46
N MET A 690 -82.54 -52.69 12.85
CA MET A 690 -83.95 -52.37 12.56
C MET A 690 -84.63 -53.42 11.67
N ARG A 691 -83.87 -54.11 10.78
CA ARG A 691 -84.36 -55.26 10.01
C ARG A 691 -84.50 -56.51 10.88
N GLY A 692 -83.60 -56.73 11.83
CA GLY A 692 -83.69 -57.78 12.85
C GLY A 692 -84.95 -57.63 13.70
N GLN A 693 -85.16 -56.47 14.32
CA GLN A 693 -86.36 -56.15 15.11
C GLN A 693 -87.66 -56.34 14.28
N LYS A 694 -87.66 -55.94 13.00
CA LYS A 694 -88.77 -56.19 12.08
C LYS A 694 -89.02 -57.69 11.82
N LEU A 695 -87.97 -58.49 11.72
CA LEU A 695 -88.08 -59.95 11.54
C LEU A 695 -88.62 -60.63 12.81
N GLU A 696 -88.21 -60.18 14.00
CA GLU A 696 -88.77 -60.67 15.26
C GLU A 696 -90.26 -60.33 15.40
N LEU A 697 -90.66 -59.09 15.07
CA LEU A 697 -92.07 -58.67 15.08
C LEU A 697 -92.93 -59.44 14.07
N LEU A 698 -92.37 -59.84 12.91
CA LEU A 698 -93.04 -60.72 11.95
C LEU A 698 -93.17 -62.15 12.49
N ALA A 699 -92.13 -62.70 13.12
CA ALA A 699 -92.17 -64.00 13.76
C ALA A 699 -93.18 -64.05 14.93
N GLU A 700 -93.29 -62.96 15.70
CA GLU A 700 -94.30 -62.81 16.76
C GLU A 700 -95.72 -62.72 16.19
N ALA A 701 -95.92 -61.95 15.10
CA ALA A 701 -97.20 -61.89 14.41
C ALA A 701 -97.64 -63.26 13.85
N ASP A 702 -96.70 -64.10 13.41
CA ASP A 702 -96.99 -65.47 12.96
C ASP A 702 -97.21 -66.44 14.15
N ARG A 703 -96.50 -66.29 15.28
CA ARG A 703 -96.82 -67.00 16.52
C ARG A 703 -98.26 -66.72 16.98
N ILE A 704 -98.67 -65.45 16.99
CA ILE A 704 -100.03 -65.02 17.35
C ILE A 704 -101.08 -65.59 16.37
N LYS A 705 -100.79 -65.72 15.06
CA LYS A 705 -101.68 -66.42 14.11
C LYS A 705 -101.85 -67.90 14.45
N VAL A 706 -100.78 -68.59 14.85
CA VAL A 706 -100.83 -70.00 15.26
C VAL A 706 -101.63 -70.17 16.55
N GLU A 707 -101.44 -69.30 17.54
CA GLU A 707 -102.26 -69.31 18.75
C GLU A 707 -103.74 -69.01 18.48
N LYS A 708 -104.04 -68.05 17.58
CA LYS A 708 -105.42 -67.78 17.14
C LYS A 708 -106.05 -69.01 16.47
N ALA A 709 -105.32 -69.69 15.58
CA ALA A 709 -105.82 -70.90 14.92
C ALA A 709 -106.06 -72.06 15.93
N LYS A 710 -105.22 -72.17 16.96
CA LYS A 710 -105.43 -73.10 18.08
C LYS A 710 -106.70 -72.74 18.88
N PHE A 711 -106.89 -71.46 19.21
CA PHE A 711 -108.09 -70.97 19.91
C PHE A 711 -109.38 -71.25 19.10
N GLU A 712 -109.36 -71.05 17.78
CA GLU A 712 -110.49 -71.37 16.89
C GLU A 712 -110.78 -72.87 16.81
N ALA A 713 -109.77 -73.73 16.95
CA ALA A 713 -109.96 -75.18 17.03
C ALA A 713 -110.54 -75.63 18.38
N GLU A 714 -110.03 -75.08 19.49
CA GLU A 714 -110.56 -75.34 20.84
C GLU A 714 -112.01 -74.84 21.00
N TRP A 715 -112.34 -73.68 20.41
CA TRP A 715 -113.70 -73.15 20.38
C TRP A 715 -114.68 -74.10 19.67
N LYS A 716 -114.30 -74.67 18.52
CA LYS A 716 -115.14 -75.67 17.82
C LYS A 716 -115.40 -76.91 18.68
N HIS A 717 -114.46 -77.32 19.53
CA HIS A 717 -114.66 -78.44 20.45
C HIS A 717 -115.64 -78.10 21.60
N ILE A 718 -115.69 -76.83 22.02
CA ILE A 718 -116.69 -76.34 23.00
C ILE A 718 -118.10 -76.36 22.38
N ASP A 719 -118.28 -75.88 21.16
CA ASP A 719 -119.61 -75.87 20.52
C ASP A 719 -120.17 -77.29 20.27
N VAL A 720 -119.31 -78.30 20.02
CA VAL A 720 -119.74 -79.72 19.95
C VAL A 720 -120.29 -80.19 21.30
N LYS A 721 -119.59 -79.97 22.41
CA LYS A 721 -120.09 -80.33 23.76
C LYS A 721 -121.37 -79.58 24.15
N ARG A 722 -121.54 -78.36 23.62
CA ARG A 722 -122.74 -77.54 23.80
C ARG A 722 -123.97 -78.15 23.11
N GLU A 723 -123.75 -78.90 22.02
CA GLU A 723 -124.79 -79.63 21.29
C GLU A 723 -125.13 -80.98 21.94
N GLU A 724 -124.15 -81.67 22.52
CA GLU A 724 -124.38 -82.86 23.35
C GLU A 724 -125.25 -82.51 24.58
N LEU A 725 -124.88 -81.45 25.31
CA LEU A 725 -125.68 -80.92 26.43
C LEU A 725 -127.11 -80.52 26.04
N ARG A 726 -127.35 -80.10 24.79
CA ARG A 726 -128.70 -79.78 24.30
C ARG A 726 -129.59 -81.03 24.20
N LYS A 727 -129.04 -82.16 23.78
CA LYS A 727 -129.76 -83.44 23.62
C LYS A 727 -130.09 -84.08 24.97
N GLU A 728 -129.20 -83.92 25.96
CA GLU A 728 -129.44 -84.35 27.34
C GLU A 728 -130.67 -83.62 27.95
N VAL A 729 -130.86 -82.34 27.63
CA VAL A 729 -132.02 -81.54 28.08
C VAL A 729 -133.33 -82.00 27.42
N GLU A 730 -133.32 -82.40 26.16
CA GLU A 730 -134.52 -82.97 25.50
C GLU A 730 -134.91 -84.34 26.07
N TYR A 731 -133.95 -85.13 26.57
CA TYR A 731 -134.21 -86.39 27.26
C TYR A 731 -134.88 -86.14 28.62
N ILE A 732 -134.33 -85.22 29.43
CA ILE A 732 -134.89 -84.83 30.74
C ILE A 732 -136.29 -84.20 30.59
N THR A 733 -136.52 -83.43 29.53
CA THR A 733 -137.84 -82.82 29.27
C THR A 733 -138.93 -83.88 29.06
N ARG A 734 -138.68 -84.92 28.25
CA ARG A 734 -139.63 -86.02 28.04
C ARG A 734 -139.93 -86.84 29.30
N GLN A 735 -139.01 -86.89 30.27
CA GLN A 735 -139.25 -87.56 31.56
C GLN A 735 -140.14 -86.72 32.50
N ARG A 736 -140.20 -85.39 32.34
CA ARG A 736 -141.02 -84.51 33.18
C ARG A 736 -142.51 -84.51 32.82
N GLU A 737 -142.85 -84.70 31.56
CA GLU A 737 -144.25 -84.74 31.11
C GLU A 737 -145.02 -86.00 31.55
N ALA A 738 -144.30 -87.03 32.04
CA ALA A 738 -144.88 -88.31 32.43
C ALA A 738 -145.35 -88.42 33.90
N PHE A 739 -145.18 -87.38 34.73
CA PHE A 739 -145.39 -87.50 36.19
C PHE A 739 -146.07 -86.29 36.89
N SER A 740 -146.94 -85.54 36.19
CA SER A 740 -147.70 -84.45 36.84
C SER A 740 -149.13 -84.27 36.31
N THR A 741 -149.89 -85.36 36.25
CA THR A 741 -151.36 -85.31 36.22
C THR A 741 -151.89 -85.15 37.66
N VAL A 742 -153.08 -84.56 37.84
CA VAL A 742 -153.94 -84.52 39.06
C VAL A 742 -153.85 -83.27 39.98
N ILE A 743 -155.01 -82.57 40.13
CA ILE A 743 -155.45 -81.58 41.17
C ILE A 743 -155.24 -80.04 40.95
N SER A 744 -156.28 -79.43 40.34
CA SER A 744 -157.02 -78.16 40.62
C SER A 744 -156.37 -76.76 40.84
N SER A 745 -156.74 -75.81 39.96
CA SER A 745 -157.51 -74.53 40.14
C SER A 745 -157.74 -73.90 41.54
N PRO A 746 -158.05 -72.57 41.67
CA PRO A 746 -157.99 -71.42 40.71
C PRO A 746 -157.47 -70.05 41.31
N GLN A 747 -157.66 -68.94 40.55
CA GLN A 747 -157.75 -67.49 40.94
C GLN A 747 -156.51 -66.55 40.93
N ASN A 748 -156.72 -65.42 40.20
CA ASN A 748 -156.47 -63.98 40.46
C ASN A 748 -155.11 -63.36 40.90
N VAL A 749 -154.90 -62.16 40.34
CA VAL A 749 -153.92 -61.05 40.59
C VAL A 749 -154.35 -60.25 41.86
N PRO A 750 -153.46 -59.73 42.76
CA PRO A 750 -152.81 -58.40 42.58
C PRO A 750 -151.48 -58.03 43.34
N GLU A 751 -150.87 -56.94 42.84
CA GLU A 751 -150.19 -55.76 43.47
C GLU A 751 -149.16 -55.79 44.65
N ASP A 752 -148.11 -54.94 44.46
CA ASP A 752 -147.41 -53.98 45.36
C ASP A 752 -146.56 -54.33 46.63
N LYS A 753 -145.25 -53.98 46.49
CA LYS A 753 -144.40 -53.04 47.30
C LYS A 753 -143.96 -53.29 48.78
N HIS A 754 -142.90 -52.52 49.13
CA HIS A 754 -142.43 -52.05 50.46
C HIS A 754 -141.76 -53.09 51.41
N GLU A 755 -140.73 -52.78 52.22
CA GLU A 755 -139.72 -51.68 52.20
C GLU A 755 -138.45 -52.03 53.07
N LEU A 756 -137.55 -51.05 53.21
CA LEU A 756 -136.33 -50.92 54.04
C LEU A 756 -136.58 -50.99 55.59
N PRO A 757 -135.57 -50.88 56.50
CA PRO A 757 -134.17 -50.41 56.38
C PRO A 757 -133.14 -51.36 57.07
N SER A 758 -131.92 -51.03 57.57
CA SER A 758 -131.12 -49.78 57.73
C SER A 758 -129.62 -50.09 57.95
N ASN A 759 -128.72 -49.17 57.55
CA ASN A 759 -127.33 -48.98 58.06
C ASN A 759 -126.32 -50.14 57.88
N GLN A 760 -124.98 -49.97 57.82
CA GLN A 760 -124.01 -48.85 57.77
C GLN A 760 -122.67 -49.49 57.31
N THR A 761 -121.66 -48.88 56.66
CA THR A 761 -121.31 -47.52 56.16
C THR A 761 -120.46 -47.74 54.86
N GLN A 762 -119.74 -46.83 54.16
CA GLN A 762 -119.30 -45.43 54.29
C GLN A 762 -119.15 -44.81 52.87
N ALA A 763 -118.65 -43.57 52.72
CA ALA A 763 -118.60 -42.89 51.40
C ALA A 763 -117.40 -41.91 51.22
N PRO A 764 -116.97 -41.62 49.97
CA PRO A 764 -115.85 -40.72 49.62
C PRO A 764 -116.29 -39.30 49.19
N PRO A 765 -115.34 -38.38 48.97
CA PRO A 765 -115.27 -37.69 47.65
C PRO A 765 -113.83 -37.47 47.10
N SER A 766 -113.73 -36.94 45.88
CA SER A 766 -112.48 -36.52 45.20
C SER A 766 -112.03 -35.09 45.56
N VAL A 767 -110.74 -34.74 45.32
CA VAL A 767 -110.23 -33.50 44.63
C VAL A 767 -108.74 -33.17 44.96
N MET A 768 -107.95 -32.88 43.91
CA MET A 768 -106.69 -32.06 43.80
C MET A 768 -105.45 -32.20 44.73
N VAL A 769 -104.27 -32.43 44.09
CA VAL A 769 -103.04 -31.58 44.12
C VAL A 769 -102.04 -31.59 45.34
N VAL A 770 -100.87 -32.23 45.10
CA VAL A 770 -99.46 -31.77 45.38
C VAL A 770 -98.75 -32.00 46.76
N LEU A 771 -97.41 -32.17 46.67
CA LEU A 771 -96.33 -32.38 47.69
C LEU A 771 -96.35 -33.75 48.43
N SER A 772 -95.26 -34.55 48.44
CA SER A 772 -93.95 -34.47 49.14
C SER A 772 -94.06 -34.85 50.64
N GLU A 773 -93.16 -35.60 51.29
CA GLU A 773 -91.84 -36.14 50.89
C GLU A 773 -91.37 -37.21 51.94
N MET A 774 -90.06 -37.50 52.00
CA MET A 774 -89.30 -38.00 53.19
C MET A 774 -89.35 -39.51 53.57
N VAL A 775 -88.26 -40.13 54.08
CA VAL A 775 -86.81 -39.81 54.02
C VAL A 775 -85.94 -41.05 54.34
N LYS A 776 -84.73 -41.14 53.75
CA LYS A 776 -83.49 -41.81 54.24
C LYS A 776 -82.43 -41.69 53.12
N ILE A 777 -81.66 -40.60 53.02
CA ILE A 777 -80.48 -40.22 53.83
C ILE A 777 -79.31 -41.20 53.71
N THR A 778 -78.28 -40.77 52.97
CA THR A 778 -76.89 -40.68 53.46
C THR A 778 -76.29 -39.35 52.96
N LYS A 779 -75.36 -38.75 53.74
CA LYS A 779 -74.52 -37.59 53.36
C LYS A 779 -73.44 -38.01 52.31
N VAL A 780 -72.63 -37.16 51.67
CA VAL A 780 -71.80 -36.03 52.15
C VAL A 780 -71.59 -34.98 51.05
N THR A 781 -71.27 -33.74 51.45
CA THR A 781 -70.87 -32.62 50.60
C THR A 781 -69.55 -32.00 51.07
N TYR A 782 -68.77 -31.48 50.11
CA TYR A 782 -67.64 -30.53 50.23
C TYR A 782 -66.49 -30.79 51.23
N GLU A 783 -65.27 -30.81 50.71
CA GLU A 783 -64.31 -29.73 51.00
C GLU A 783 -63.33 -29.53 49.83
N THR A 784 -62.62 -28.40 49.80
CA THR A 784 -61.66 -28.02 48.75
C THR A 784 -60.22 -28.01 49.28
N GLU A 785 -59.26 -28.56 48.54
CA GLU A 785 -57.84 -28.23 48.72
C GLU A 785 -57.05 -28.29 47.40
N PHE A 786 -55.78 -27.86 47.43
CA PHE A 786 -55.09 -27.27 46.28
C PHE A 786 -53.61 -27.73 46.22
N ILE A 787 -53.14 -28.24 45.06
CA ILE A 787 -51.71 -28.50 44.71
C ILE A 787 -51.05 -29.69 45.50
N ASN A 788 -50.45 -30.75 44.92
CA ASN A 788 -49.21 -30.74 44.09
C ASN A 788 -48.80 -32.11 43.45
N LYS A 789 -48.06 -32.07 42.32
CA LYS A 789 -46.94 -32.95 41.83
C LYS A 789 -47.03 -34.50 41.57
N VAL A 790 -46.95 -34.86 40.27
CA VAL A 790 -45.81 -35.56 39.55
C VAL A 790 -45.68 -37.12 39.41
N SER A 791 -45.45 -37.55 38.14
CA SER A 791 -44.76 -38.78 37.60
C SER A 791 -45.40 -40.18 37.72
N ASN A 792 -45.12 -41.23 36.90
CA ASN A 792 -44.57 -41.46 35.52
C ASN A 792 -44.79 -42.98 35.16
N ILE A 793 -44.08 -43.54 34.14
CA ILE A 793 -43.72 -44.99 33.95
C ILE A 793 -44.85 -45.88 33.34
N GLU A 794 -44.67 -46.81 32.38
CA GLU A 794 -43.68 -47.19 31.31
C GLU A 794 -44.34 -48.34 30.45
N CYS A 795 -43.78 -49.15 29.51
CA CYS A 795 -42.44 -49.46 28.96
C CYS A 795 -42.54 -50.22 27.58
N SER A 796 -41.42 -50.38 26.85
CA SER A 796 -40.99 -51.59 26.07
C SER A 796 -41.76 -52.17 24.85
N ASP A 797 -41.18 -52.95 23.90
CA ASP A 797 -39.79 -53.13 23.38
C ASP A 797 -39.74 -54.03 22.10
N ASP A 798 -38.68 -53.91 21.29
CA ASP A 798 -38.05 -54.91 20.36
C ASP A 798 -38.86 -55.48 19.14
N PRO A 799 -38.29 -56.28 18.16
CA PRO A 799 -36.89 -56.72 17.98
C PRO A 799 -36.26 -56.74 16.54
N SER A 800 -34.92 -56.85 16.52
CA SER A 800 -34.04 -57.74 15.68
C SER A 800 -33.92 -57.70 14.12
N GLU A 801 -32.66 -57.52 13.67
CA GLU A 801 -31.84 -58.39 12.79
C GLU A 801 -31.83 -58.43 11.22
N ALA A 802 -30.62 -58.80 10.74
CA ALA A 802 -30.23 -59.55 9.53
C ALA A 802 -30.00 -58.84 8.16
N GLY A 803 -28.80 -59.07 7.58
CA GLY A 803 -28.37 -58.56 6.26
C GLY A 803 -26.91 -58.90 5.90
N THR A 804 -26.61 -60.18 5.66
CA THR A 804 -25.25 -60.75 5.80
C THR A 804 -24.44 -60.95 4.50
N LYS A 805 -23.15 -60.55 4.49
CA LYS A 805 -21.93 -61.31 4.03
C LYS A 805 -20.69 -60.40 4.04
N MET A 806 -19.49 -60.73 4.56
CA MET A 806 -18.64 -61.96 4.64
C MET A 806 -17.84 -62.32 3.37
N VAL A 807 -16.55 -62.69 3.42
CA VAL A 807 -15.47 -62.50 4.44
C VAL A 807 -14.07 -62.93 3.88
N GLU A 808 -13.03 -62.98 4.73
CA GLU A 808 -11.72 -63.70 4.57
C GLU A 808 -10.65 -63.05 3.66
N GLU A 809 -9.34 -62.99 3.96
CA GLU A 809 -8.42 -63.49 5.04
C GLU A 809 -7.42 -62.35 5.42
N LYS A 810 -6.54 -62.30 6.46
CA LYS A 810 -6.13 -62.96 7.74
C LYS A 810 -5.37 -61.85 8.56
N LYS A 811 -4.90 -61.88 9.83
CA LYS A 811 -4.28 -62.84 10.80
C LYS A 811 -2.82 -63.23 10.50
N GLN A 812 -1.88 -63.37 11.46
CA GLN A 812 -1.87 -63.24 12.94
C GLN A 812 -0.43 -62.99 13.46
N ASP A 813 -0.27 -62.41 14.68
CA ASP A 813 0.82 -62.63 15.69
C ASP A 813 2.31 -62.36 15.32
N SER A 814 3.31 -62.22 16.23
CA SER A 814 3.40 -61.82 17.67
C SER A 814 4.87 -61.52 18.09
N ASP A 815 5.04 -60.90 19.27
CA ASP A 815 6.21 -60.94 20.20
C ASP A 815 7.65 -60.44 19.87
N CYS A 816 8.08 -59.51 20.75
CA CYS A 816 9.32 -59.48 21.57
C CYS A 816 10.77 -59.28 21.03
N ASN A 817 11.45 -58.39 21.77
CA ASN A 817 12.87 -58.34 22.20
C ASN A 817 14.05 -57.87 21.30
N GLU A 818 14.46 -56.62 21.59
CA GLU A 818 15.79 -56.20 22.10
C GLU A 818 17.10 -56.27 21.27
N THR A 819 17.97 -55.30 21.59
CA THR A 819 19.36 -55.05 21.11
C THR A 819 19.50 -54.66 19.63
N GLY A 820 20.19 -53.58 19.23
CA GLY A 820 20.78 -52.46 19.98
C GLY A 820 22.28 -52.27 19.75
N ILE A 821 22.71 -51.08 19.30
CA ILE A 821 24.08 -50.52 19.35
C ILE A 821 24.01 -49.00 19.07
N LYS A 822 25.12 -48.28 19.28
CA LYS A 822 25.23 -46.80 19.36
C LYS A 822 25.68 -46.13 18.04
N GLU A 823 25.82 -44.80 18.14
CA GLU A 823 26.70 -43.91 17.33
C GLU A 823 26.17 -43.45 15.95
N LYS A 824 26.44 -42.20 15.50
CA LYS A 824 26.79 -40.93 16.19
C LYS A 824 26.67 -39.76 15.20
N ASP A 825 26.67 -38.52 15.70
CA ASP A 825 26.79 -37.31 14.89
C ASP A 825 28.16 -37.17 14.21
N SER A 826 28.18 -36.53 13.04
CA SER A 826 29.39 -35.94 12.45
C SER A 826 29.04 -34.82 11.45
N ASP A 827 29.28 -33.57 11.84
CA ASP A 827 29.70 -32.52 10.91
C ASP A 827 31.08 -32.88 10.32
N ASP A 828 31.38 -32.47 9.08
CA ASP A 828 32.26 -31.32 8.80
C ASP A 828 32.25 -30.97 7.29
N GLY A 829 32.79 -29.81 6.89
CA GLY A 829 32.76 -29.28 5.52
C GLY A 829 33.95 -29.64 4.61
N GLY A 830 33.88 -29.28 3.32
CA GLY A 830 34.93 -29.53 2.34
C GLY A 830 34.80 -28.75 1.02
N ILE A 831 35.76 -27.86 0.78
CA ILE A 831 35.85 -26.83 -0.27
C ILE A 831 36.16 -27.40 -1.69
N VAL A 832 35.92 -26.59 -2.74
CA VAL A 832 36.50 -26.60 -4.11
C VAL A 832 35.74 -27.36 -5.21
N THR A 833 35.08 -26.60 -6.10
CA THR A 833 35.58 -26.28 -7.46
C THR A 833 35.07 -24.93 -7.94
#